data_AF-A0A920QYR8-F1
#
_entry.id   AF-A0A920QYR8-F1
#
_cell.length_a   1.000
_cell.length_b   1.000
_cell.length_c   1.000
_cell.angle_alpha   90.00
_cell.angle_beta   90.00
_cell.angle_gamma   90.00
#
_symmetry.space_group_name_H-M   'P 1'
#
loop_
_entity.id
_entity.type
_entity.pdbx_description
1 polymer ?
#
loop_
_entity_poly.entity_id
_entity_poly.type
_entity_poly.pdbx_seq_one_letter_code
_entity_poly.pdbx_strand_id
1 'polypeptide(L)'
;MISLLKITFGSTKAQWKLVVVVAIGLLAGVTLICTGPIYYEFLRALTLHQTIDKYVDSDSVIIKSVTPGFHYIEHKHTNNIFLDYITYNLGDIVRNKPITGLRSPTMFLSKPGFEKEAASSLLRGYFTYFDAVHYYIPELNEKKSLAAQFVDTDKIDVFVPQDVANEFDIHIGDQISVILPTSANKEYVEVRVVDFFSMPKEDTEFFKFQQKFIYSDISDSFQTIPFLILETDTVDFLGNKLPSMGSHHGVAVEIDLTKITPDNFYQIKENLRINRLVLGSTLKQYDQTSNLDLALTDYEQQVLLKKTPILLVMFTIGVVILYCVGIFSVVLAQERQIDITRMFARGATYIQILKTPTIEAFLISFILVCFAPWLAAFLVSIFGYFAIGSGVYSTGLIFIWPSLDIFVLSLLGALISFATLELPLISILRTEFHSKLSGVPVLQHKNFFQRYHIDLILLIISVVILFQLLGEDSILVKGLVNNSLFQQLSFLLPVLMLLVSLIIILRGLPLLFNLLLFIVSKTSSTSIFLSMCEMARTSLLRTRIVTLLVILTSVAVFVGGFAQTINQSMMDQALYSSGADIRLENLRNTTLGAQHSPMGRQYRKIERRQVRPSRIFQESVRMQYEEIIDVDSFSLGLREKAFDLSTYYVRDFELLAVDTDIIKDIAWIRSDFANGSILDLIDSLSLDTIPNGIVLPENMQHLVVDIKPQRSRPNVFVSVLLRNSNGRYIGYNLGSLVNPDGLVSRVRIRRNDELWGEGGPPSLIALRIYSRNTDVLFDGGSILLNGIWTVNGEGEKLVVLDENNSDNIAVLKSSPDAGGDSIINDFESGGIIFSWGPGSSFVPRGISTTSFNTPVGVLASEEFLLENDKEIGDVFEISIKRQNVPVSIVGEVDFFPTMIGKKPKYLVSDLKHILYYANVSNIIADAQAEIEPNEVWISTGASEINKQQLLANLLNVVNYTPGRIIDRDKLVNQFAIDPFIYIGWDLNLKFIFIGVLFLVMVGLLTFAYVIFKNYLYQMAVLLALGCSVRQVASIFILQISVLSVIGVFIGTWIGYYMSKTIIPYFVFDNLGNHVVPTTMFSMDWSLVGILYCAILLVLIIINFVVFIGSRINIQSHLRIRG
;
A
#
# COMPACT_ATOMS: atom_id res chain seq x y z
N MET A 1 -64.16 -3.69 -3.91
CA MET A 1 -62.79 -3.26 -4.29
C MET A 1 -62.81 -1.95 -5.10
N ILE A 2 -63.57 -1.86 -6.20
CA ILE A 2 -63.62 -0.68 -7.08
C ILE A 2 -64.14 0.60 -6.40
N SER A 3 -65.15 0.52 -5.53
CA SER A 3 -65.63 1.70 -4.78
C SER A 3 -64.62 2.21 -3.75
N LEU A 4 -63.88 1.28 -3.11
CA LEU A 4 -62.79 1.57 -2.19
C LEU A 4 -61.61 2.24 -2.90
N LEU A 5 -61.25 1.75 -4.09
CA LEU A 5 -60.25 2.36 -4.98
C LEU A 5 -60.67 3.76 -5.47
N LYS A 6 -61.97 4.00 -5.72
CA LYS A 6 -62.48 5.35 -6.05
C LYS A 6 -62.40 6.32 -4.87
N ILE A 7 -62.69 5.86 -3.66
CA ILE A 7 -62.63 6.67 -2.44
C ILE A 7 -61.17 6.98 -2.09
N THR A 8 -60.26 6.00 -2.18
CA THR A 8 -58.83 6.24 -2.03
C THR A 8 -58.35 7.26 -3.05
N PHE A 9 -58.61 7.05 -4.35
CA PHE A 9 -58.23 8.01 -5.40
C PHE A 9 -58.79 9.42 -5.17
N GLY A 10 -60.03 9.54 -4.69
CA GLY A 10 -60.65 10.83 -4.36
C GLY A 10 -59.96 11.54 -3.18
N SER A 11 -59.61 10.79 -2.13
CA SER A 11 -58.88 11.32 -0.97
C SER A 11 -57.42 11.67 -1.30
N THR A 12 -56.73 10.80 -2.06
CA THR A 12 -55.35 11.03 -2.51
C THR A 12 -55.29 12.22 -3.46
N LYS A 13 -56.30 12.43 -4.32
CA LYS A 13 -56.38 13.61 -5.21
C LYS A 13 -56.50 14.94 -4.45
N ALA A 14 -57.06 14.95 -3.24
CA ALA A 14 -57.12 16.16 -2.42
C ALA A 14 -55.76 16.53 -1.79
N GLN A 15 -54.88 15.54 -1.55
CA GLN A 15 -53.60 15.72 -0.87
C GLN A 15 -52.39 15.28 -1.73
N TRP A 16 -52.60 15.13 -3.04
CA TRP A 16 -51.67 14.43 -3.94
C TRP A 16 -50.26 15.01 -3.94
N LYS A 17 -50.12 16.33 -3.79
CA LYS A 17 -48.82 17.01 -3.75
C LYS A 17 -47.94 16.48 -2.62
N LEU A 18 -48.50 16.33 -1.41
CA LEU A 18 -47.72 15.91 -0.25
C LEU A 18 -47.42 14.41 -0.32
N VAL A 19 -48.41 13.60 -0.74
CA VAL A 19 -48.24 12.15 -0.93
C VAL A 19 -47.15 11.85 -1.97
N VAL A 20 -47.14 12.55 -3.11
CA VAL A 20 -46.12 12.36 -4.16
C VAL A 20 -44.73 12.73 -3.66
N VAL A 21 -44.59 13.85 -2.93
CA VAL A 21 -43.27 14.25 -2.42
C VAL A 21 -42.77 13.25 -1.37
N VAL A 22 -43.64 12.75 -0.49
CA VAL A 22 -43.30 11.69 0.47
C VAL A 22 -42.92 10.40 -0.26
N ALA A 23 -43.66 10.00 -1.29
CA ALA A 23 -43.34 8.83 -2.10
C ALA A 23 -41.99 8.95 -2.82
N ILE A 24 -41.66 10.13 -3.36
CA ILE A 24 -40.35 10.41 -3.97
C ILE A 24 -39.23 10.34 -2.93
N GLY A 25 -39.44 10.91 -1.74
CA GLY A 25 -38.47 10.83 -0.64
C GLY A 25 -38.23 9.40 -0.16
N LEU A 26 -39.30 8.60 -0.03
CA LEU A 26 -39.22 7.19 0.31
C LEU A 26 -38.51 6.38 -0.78
N LEU A 27 -38.81 6.66 -2.05
CA LEU A 27 -38.17 6.01 -3.19
C LEU A 27 -36.68 6.33 -3.23
N ALA A 28 -36.30 7.60 -3.10
CA ALA A 28 -34.90 8.00 -3.01
C ALA A 28 -34.19 7.31 -1.83
N GLY A 29 -34.84 7.23 -0.67
CA GLY A 29 -34.32 6.50 0.49
C GLY A 29 -34.07 5.02 0.22
N VAL A 30 -35.08 4.28 -0.25
CA VAL A 30 -34.91 2.83 -0.54
C VAL A 30 -33.91 2.60 -1.67
N THR A 31 -33.90 3.45 -2.70
CA THR A 31 -32.88 3.42 -3.77
C THR A 31 -31.47 3.59 -3.21
N LEU A 32 -31.24 4.55 -2.30
CA LEU A 32 -29.92 4.75 -1.68
C LEU A 32 -29.49 3.53 -0.84
N ILE A 33 -30.41 2.89 -0.13
CA ILE A 33 -30.15 1.64 0.60
C ILE A 33 -29.74 0.52 -0.36
N CYS A 34 -30.42 0.39 -1.50
CA CYS A 34 -30.10 -0.59 -2.54
C CYS A 34 -28.82 -0.27 -3.32
N THR A 35 -28.39 1.00 -3.37
CA THR A 35 -27.21 1.41 -4.13
C THR A 35 -25.94 0.79 -3.55
N GLY A 36 -25.79 0.77 -2.23
CA GLY A 36 -24.56 0.28 -1.59
C GLY A 36 -24.17 -1.17 -1.95
N PRO A 37 -25.07 -2.18 -1.86
CA PRO A 37 -24.75 -3.55 -2.26
C PRO A 37 -24.54 -3.69 -3.76
N ILE A 38 -25.32 -2.99 -4.59
CA ILE A 38 -25.14 -2.99 -6.06
C ILE A 38 -23.76 -2.44 -6.43
N TYR A 39 -23.36 -1.36 -5.76
CA TYR A 39 -22.04 -0.75 -5.92
C TYR A 39 -20.93 -1.71 -5.48
N TYR A 40 -21.14 -2.45 -4.40
CA TYR A 40 -20.20 -3.49 -3.98
C TYR A 40 -20.04 -4.60 -5.02
N GLU A 41 -21.14 -5.05 -5.64
CA GLU A 41 -21.06 -6.02 -6.76
C GLU A 41 -20.34 -5.43 -7.99
N PHE A 42 -20.53 -4.14 -8.26
CA PHE A 42 -19.79 -3.43 -9.30
C PHE A 42 -18.30 -3.44 -9.03
N LEU A 43 -17.93 -3.13 -7.79
CA LEU A 43 -16.54 -3.08 -7.36
C LEU A 43 -15.90 -4.48 -7.38
N ARG A 44 -16.64 -5.54 -7.02
CA ARG A 44 -16.19 -6.94 -7.15
C ARG A 44 -15.89 -7.28 -8.60
N ALA A 45 -16.84 -7.07 -9.51
CA ALA A 45 -16.66 -7.37 -10.93
C ALA A 45 -15.47 -6.62 -11.54
N LEU A 46 -15.33 -5.34 -11.18
CA LEU A 46 -14.28 -4.45 -11.63
C LEU A 46 -12.90 -4.84 -11.07
N THR A 47 -12.81 -5.10 -9.75
CA THR A 47 -11.55 -5.51 -9.10
C THR A 47 -11.05 -6.84 -9.67
N LEU A 48 -11.94 -7.78 -9.97
CA LEU A 48 -11.57 -9.07 -10.55
C LEU A 48 -10.86 -8.90 -11.90
N HIS A 49 -11.45 -8.12 -12.81
CA HIS A 49 -10.86 -7.85 -14.12
C HIS A 49 -9.47 -7.23 -13.98
N GLN A 50 -9.29 -6.29 -13.05
CA GLN A 50 -8.00 -5.63 -12.82
C GLN A 50 -6.93 -6.55 -12.26
N THR A 51 -7.27 -7.33 -11.23
CA THR A 51 -6.29 -8.26 -10.64
C THR A 51 -5.85 -9.30 -11.66
N ILE A 52 -6.75 -9.70 -12.55
CA ILE A 52 -6.41 -10.58 -13.66
C ILE A 52 -5.49 -9.84 -14.63
N ASP A 53 -5.86 -8.66 -15.13
CA ASP A 53 -5.03 -7.88 -16.07
C ASP A 53 -3.65 -7.49 -15.51
N LYS A 54 -3.54 -7.29 -14.19
CA LYS A 54 -2.29 -6.89 -13.50
C LYS A 54 -1.28 -8.01 -13.36
N TYR A 55 -1.73 -9.23 -13.09
CA TYR A 55 -0.84 -10.36 -12.78
C TYR A 55 -0.78 -11.40 -13.90
N VAL A 56 -1.79 -11.48 -14.75
CA VAL A 56 -1.93 -12.51 -15.77
C VAL A 56 -1.52 -11.94 -17.13
N ASP A 57 -0.20 -11.85 -17.36
CA ASP A 57 0.38 -11.54 -18.69
C ASP A 57 0.19 -12.69 -19.71
N SER A 58 -0.18 -13.88 -19.23
CA SER A 58 -0.40 -15.09 -20.02
C SER A 58 -1.53 -15.93 -19.43
N ASP A 59 -2.46 -16.39 -20.26
CA ASP A 59 -3.65 -17.20 -19.92
C ASP A 59 -3.30 -18.60 -19.38
N SER A 60 -2.03 -18.94 -19.15
CA SER A 60 -1.57 -20.31 -18.89
C SER A 60 -1.26 -20.62 -17.42
N VAL A 61 -1.78 -21.74 -16.90
CA VAL A 61 -1.29 -22.40 -15.67
C VAL A 61 -0.28 -23.47 -16.05
N ILE A 62 0.91 -23.42 -15.45
CA ILE A 62 2.01 -24.36 -15.75
C ILE A 62 2.24 -25.28 -14.56
N ILE A 63 2.16 -26.57 -14.83
CA ILE A 63 2.32 -27.65 -13.87
C ILE A 63 3.55 -28.48 -14.25
N LYS A 64 4.37 -28.82 -13.25
CA LYS A 64 5.58 -29.63 -13.40
C LYS A 64 5.57 -30.79 -12.42
N SER A 65 6.09 -31.95 -12.83
CA SER A 65 6.37 -33.08 -11.93
C SER A 65 7.56 -33.89 -12.40
N VAL A 66 8.22 -34.61 -11.50
CA VAL A 66 9.36 -35.48 -11.81
C VAL A 66 8.98 -36.95 -11.67
N THR A 67 9.33 -37.76 -12.66
CA THR A 67 9.15 -39.21 -12.62
C THR A 67 10.51 -39.94 -12.71
N PRO A 68 10.62 -41.17 -12.19
CA PRO A 68 11.88 -41.89 -12.10
C PRO A 68 12.41 -42.45 -13.43
N GLY A 69 11.73 -42.27 -14.58
CA GLY A 69 12.20 -42.74 -15.89
C GLY A 69 11.83 -41.79 -17.04
N PHE A 70 12.56 -41.86 -18.14
CA PHE A 70 12.28 -41.13 -19.39
C PHE A 70 11.58 -42.06 -20.40
N HIS A 71 10.38 -42.51 -20.06
CA HIS A 71 9.55 -43.37 -20.92
C HIS A 71 8.28 -42.66 -21.36
N TYR A 72 7.86 -42.91 -22.61
CA TYR A 72 6.61 -42.38 -23.13
C TYR A 72 5.40 -42.98 -22.40
N ILE A 73 5.48 -44.25 -21.96
CA ILE A 73 4.41 -44.89 -21.17
C ILE A 73 4.21 -44.17 -19.83
N GLU A 74 5.30 -43.84 -19.13
CA GLU A 74 5.24 -43.06 -17.89
C GLU A 74 4.72 -41.65 -18.15
N HIS A 75 5.14 -41.02 -19.25
CA HIS A 75 4.61 -39.74 -19.71
C HIS A 75 3.11 -39.75 -19.95
N LYS A 76 2.60 -40.76 -20.66
CA LYS A 76 1.18 -40.91 -20.91
C LYS A 76 0.40 -41.17 -19.62
N HIS A 77 0.92 -41.98 -18.70
CA HIS A 77 0.27 -42.25 -17.43
C HIS A 77 0.16 -40.99 -16.56
N THR A 78 1.27 -40.26 -16.41
CA THR A 78 1.33 -39.01 -15.65
C THR A 78 0.46 -37.93 -16.30
N ASN A 79 0.46 -37.80 -17.63
CA ASN A 79 -0.40 -36.86 -18.34
C ASN A 79 -1.88 -37.19 -18.15
N ASN A 80 -2.29 -38.46 -18.16
CA ASN A 80 -3.69 -38.83 -17.92
C ASN A 80 -4.13 -38.42 -16.51
N ILE A 81 -3.30 -38.67 -15.49
CA ILE A 81 -3.57 -38.20 -14.12
C ILE A 81 -3.77 -36.69 -14.12
N PHE A 82 -2.87 -35.93 -14.74
CA PHE A 82 -3.00 -34.47 -14.83
C PHE A 82 -4.28 -34.03 -15.54
N LEU A 83 -4.55 -34.58 -16.71
CA LEU A 83 -5.70 -34.21 -17.54
C LEU A 83 -7.02 -34.56 -16.87
N ASP A 84 -7.11 -35.68 -16.16
CA ASP A 84 -8.33 -36.07 -15.43
C ASP A 84 -8.64 -35.05 -14.32
N TYR A 85 -7.65 -34.66 -13.50
CA TYR A 85 -7.86 -33.69 -12.42
C TYR A 85 -8.08 -32.27 -12.93
N ILE A 86 -7.37 -31.84 -13.97
CA ILE A 86 -7.56 -30.53 -14.59
C ILE A 86 -8.93 -30.44 -15.26
N THR A 87 -9.35 -31.48 -15.99
CA THR A 87 -10.67 -31.50 -16.64
C THR A 87 -11.79 -31.52 -15.60
N TYR A 88 -11.62 -32.29 -14.51
CA TYR A 88 -12.62 -32.38 -13.45
C TYR A 88 -12.78 -31.08 -12.65
N ASN A 89 -11.66 -30.42 -12.30
CA ASN A 89 -11.69 -29.24 -11.41
C ASN A 89 -11.63 -27.89 -12.13
N LEU A 90 -11.10 -27.84 -13.36
CA LEU A 90 -10.91 -26.60 -14.13
C LEU A 90 -11.53 -26.67 -15.53
N GLY A 91 -12.12 -27.80 -15.95
CA GLY A 91 -12.55 -28.03 -17.34
C GLY A 91 -13.46 -26.94 -17.93
N ASP A 92 -14.33 -26.34 -17.11
CA ASP A 92 -15.24 -25.28 -17.56
C ASP A 92 -14.51 -24.01 -18.00
N ILE A 93 -13.33 -23.73 -17.43
CA ILE A 93 -12.52 -22.55 -17.69
C ILE A 93 -11.35 -22.82 -18.63
N VAL A 94 -11.13 -24.06 -19.08
CA VAL A 94 -10.06 -24.35 -20.07
C VAL A 94 -10.52 -23.95 -21.47
N ARG A 95 -9.69 -23.18 -22.19
CA ARG A 95 -9.99 -22.70 -23.57
C ARG A 95 -9.60 -23.72 -24.64
N ASN A 96 -8.37 -24.24 -24.53
CA ASN A 96 -7.73 -25.09 -25.54
C ASN A 96 -7.23 -26.41 -24.93
N LYS A 97 -6.85 -27.37 -25.80
CA LYS A 97 -6.21 -28.61 -25.32
C LYS A 97 -4.89 -28.26 -24.60
N PRO A 98 -4.63 -28.83 -23.41
CA PRO A 98 -3.39 -28.59 -22.69
C PRO A 98 -2.16 -28.98 -23.53
N ILE A 99 -1.11 -28.16 -23.43
CA ILE A 99 0.19 -28.44 -24.04
C ILE A 99 0.95 -29.35 -23.07
N THR A 100 1.36 -30.53 -23.53
CA THR A 100 2.09 -31.50 -22.72
C THR A 100 3.48 -31.73 -23.28
N GLY A 101 4.47 -31.83 -22.40
CA GLY A 101 5.87 -32.01 -22.77
C GLY A 101 6.66 -32.80 -21.75
N LEU A 102 7.75 -33.39 -22.21
CA LEU A 102 8.70 -34.19 -21.48
C LEU A 102 10.10 -33.59 -21.66
N ARG A 103 10.86 -33.51 -20.58
CA ARG A 103 12.23 -32.97 -20.57
C ARG A 103 13.15 -33.86 -19.73
N SER A 104 14.35 -34.13 -20.23
CA SER A 104 15.39 -34.81 -19.45
C SER A 104 16.13 -33.82 -18.53
N PRO A 105 16.80 -34.30 -17.47
CA PRO A 105 17.79 -33.52 -16.76
C PRO A 105 18.89 -33.00 -17.70
N THR A 106 19.59 -31.94 -17.27
CA THR A 106 20.75 -31.42 -17.99
C THR A 106 21.91 -32.41 -17.89
N MET A 107 22.50 -32.75 -19.04
CA MET A 107 23.56 -33.73 -19.20
C MET A 107 24.84 -33.09 -19.72
N PHE A 108 25.97 -33.76 -19.51
CA PHE A 108 27.25 -33.31 -20.04
C PHE A 108 27.36 -33.65 -21.53
N LEU A 109 27.93 -32.73 -22.31
CA LEU A 109 28.18 -32.93 -23.73
C LEU A 109 29.69 -33.10 -23.99
N SER A 110 30.01 -34.06 -24.85
CA SER A 110 31.36 -34.31 -25.34
C SER A 110 31.34 -34.72 -26.81
N LYS A 111 32.50 -34.64 -27.47
CA LYS A 111 32.70 -35.32 -28.74
C LYS A 111 32.83 -36.84 -28.52
N PRO A 112 32.39 -37.67 -29.47
CA PRO A 112 32.61 -39.11 -29.45
C PRO A 112 34.09 -39.45 -29.24
N GLY A 113 34.39 -40.31 -28.27
CA GLY A 113 35.75 -40.72 -27.87
C GLY A 113 36.38 -39.91 -26.72
N PHE A 114 35.75 -38.82 -26.27
CA PHE A 114 36.22 -37.96 -25.16
C PHE A 114 35.30 -37.99 -23.92
N GLU A 115 34.45 -39.02 -23.79
CA GLU A 115 33.40 -39.11 -22.76
C GLU A 115 33.94 -39.01 -21.32
N LYS A 116 35.20 -39.40 -21.11
CA LYS A 116 35.83 -39.35 -19.79
C LYS A 116 36.11 -37.92 -19.30
N GLU A 117 36.22 -36.96 -20.20
CA GLU A 117 36.53 -35.55 -19.93
C GLU A 117 35.27 -34.66 -19.88
N ALA A 118 34.09 -35.19 -20.20
CA ALA A 118 32.86 -34.41 -20.33
C ALA A 118 32.48 -33.59 -19.08
N ALA A 119 32.86 -34.05 -17.88
CA ALA A 119 32.56 -33.38 -16.62
C ALA A 119 33.26 -32.01 -16.46
N SER A 120 34.36 -31.76 -17.18
CA SER A 120 35.10 -30.48 -17.15
C SER A 120 34.59 -29.47 -18.18
N SER A 121 33.71 -29.88 -19.09
CA SER A 121 33.10 -29.01 -20.09
C SER A 121 32.04 -28.09 -19.47
N LEU A 122 31.89 -26.88 -20.01
CA LEU A 122 30.77 -25.97 -19.68
C LEU A 122 29.52 -26.22 -20.55
N LEU A 123 29.65 -27.08 -21.56
CA LEU A 123 28.55 -27.44 -22.46
C LEU A 123 27.63 -28.47 -21.79
N ARG A 124 26.35 -28.19 -21.84
CA ARG A 124 25.27 -29.04 -21.35
C ARG A 124 24.26 -29.28 -22.46
N GLY A 125 23.48 -30.34 -22.35
CA GLY A 125 22.35 -30.56 -23.23
C GLY A 125 21.25 -31.34 -22.54
N TYR A 126 20.06 -31.32 -23.10
CA TYR A 126 18.91 -32.05 -22.59
C TYR A 126 18.00 -32.44 -23.75
N PHE A 127 17.29 -33.54 -23.58
CA PHE A 127 16.27 -33.99 -24.52
C PHE A 127 14.91 -33.42 -24.15
N THR A 128 14.14 -33.07 -25.17
CA THR A 128 12.75 -32.61 -25.04
C THR A 128 11.87 -33.33 -26.04
N TYR A 129 10.65 -33.62 -25.61
CA TYR A 129 9.60 -34.17 -26.44
C TYR A 129 8.30 -33.43 -26.12
N PHE A 130 7.49 -33.13 -27.13
CA PHE A 130 6.21 -32.45 -26.97
C PHE A 130 5.13 -33.22 -27.71
N ASP A 131 3.97 -33.40 -27.08
CA ASP A 131 2.84 -34.02 -27.75
C ASP A 131 2.29 -33.06 -28.82
N ALA A 132 2.01 -33.63 -30.00
CA ALA A 132 1.45 -32.90 -31.14
C ALA A 132 2.25 -31.63 -31.53
N VAL A 133 3.57 -31.63 -31.39
CA VAL A 133 4.46 -30.48 -31.68
C VAL A 133 4.28 -29.89 -33.09
N HIS A 134 3.88 -30.71 -34.06
CA HIS A 134 3.58 -30.31 -35.44
C HIS A 134 2.42 -29.30 -35.56
N TYR A 135 1.54 -29.21 -34.56
CA TYR A 135 0.48 -28.20 -34.51
C TYR A 135 1.03 -26.81 -34.20
N TYR A 136 2.11 -26.74 -33.42
CA TYR A 136 2.74 -25.49 -32.99
C TYR A 136 3.90 -25.07 -33.91
N ILE A 137 4.60 -26.04 -34.50
CA ILE A 137 5.69 -25.83 -35.45
C ILE A 137 5.40 -26.66 -36.71
N PRO A 138 4.65 -26.11 -37.69
CA PRO A 138 4.21 -26.84 -38.87
C PRO A 138 5.37 -27.43 -39.71
N GLU A 139 6.52 -26.75 -39.73
CA GLU A 139 7.73 -27.17 -40.47
C GLU A 139 8.27 -28.54 -40.01
N LEU A 140 8.05 -28.90 -38.75
CA LEU A 140 8.50 -30.20 -38.21
C LEU A 140 7.68 -31.37 -38.77
N ASN A 141 6.49 -31.13 -39.34
CA ASN A 141 5.66 -32.19 -39.90
C ASN A 141 6.27 -32.77 -41.19
N GLU A 142 6.83 -31.91 -42.04
CA GLU A 142 7.52 -32.32 -43.28
C GLU A 142 8.85 -33.02 -42.95
N LYS A 143 9.56 -32.51 -41.93
CA LYS A 143 10.86 -33.01 -41.43
C LYS A 143 10.77 -34.31 -40.63
N LYS A 144 9.59 -34.67 -40.13
CA LYS A 144 9.36 -35.96 -39.43
C LYS A 144 9.66 -37.16 -40.32
N SER A 145 9.38 -37.06 -41.62
CA SER A 145 9.67 -38.11 -42.61
C SER A 145 11.17 -38.33 -42.85
N LEU A 146 12.01 -37.31 -42.61
CA LEU A 146 13.47 -37.39 -42.66
C LEU A 146 14.05 -38.15 -41.46
N ALA A 147 13.52 -37.95 -40.24
CA ALA A 147 13.96 -38.69 -39.06
C ALA A 147 13.71 -40.21 -39.18
N ALA A 148 12.56 -40.61 -39.73
CA ALA A 148 12.21 -42.02 -39.91
C ALA A 148 13.08 -42.77 -40.95
N GLN A 149 13.86 -42.05 -41.79
CA GLN A 149 14.74 -42.67 -42.80
C GLN A 149 16.11 -43.10 -42.26
N PHE A 150 16.52 -42.60 -41.09
CA PHE A 150 17.86 -42.80 -40.52
C PHE A 150 17.83 -43.68 -39.25
N VAL A 151 17.18 -44.85 -39.30
CA VAL A 151 17.13 -45.76 -38.15
C VAL A 151 18.48 -46.45 -37.94
N ASP A 152 19.29 -45.93 -37.02
CA ASP A 152 20.54 -46.53 -36.54
C ASP A 152 20.32 -47.05 -35.11
N THR A 153 20.58 -48.34 -34.85
CA THR A 153 20.20 -48.98 -33.56
C THR A 153 20.98 -48.47 -32.35
N ASP A 154 22.08 -47.74 -32.57
CA ASP A 154 22.95 -47.24 -31.50
C ASP A 154 22.95 -45.70 -31.34
N LYS A 155 22.36 -44.95 -32.27
CA LYS A 155 22.39 -43.48 -32.33
C LYS A 155 20.99 -42.89 -32.32
N ILE A 156 20.84 -41.72 -31.70
CA ILE A 156 19.55 -41.01 -31.66
C ILE A 156 19.62 -39.78 -32.56
N ASP A 157 18.65 -39.68 -33.45
CA ASP A 157 18.48 -38.52 -34.31
C ASP A 157 17.68 -37.42 -33.59
N VAL A 158 18.22 -36.21 -33.59
CA VAL A 158 17.61 -35.05 -32.91
C VAL A 158 17.58 -33.82 -33.79
N PHE A 159 16.67 -32.92 -33.44
CA PHE A 159 16.54 -31.61 -34.05
C PHE A 159 17.01 -30.53 -33.08
N VAL A 160 17.69 -29.51 -33.59
CA VAL A 160 18.23 -28.40 -32.78
C VAL A 160 17.64 -27.07 -33.28
N PRO A 161 17.27 -26.12 -32.40
CA PRO A 161 16.83 -24.80 -32.85
C PRO A 161 17.91 -24.10 -33.68
N GLN A 162 17.51 -23.41 -34.75
CA GLN A 162 18.45 -22.76 -35.67
C GLN A 162 19.30 -21.68 -35.00
N ASP A 163 18.73 -20.92 -34.05
CA ASP A 163 19.46 -19.87 -33.31
C ASP A 163 20.58 -20.47 -32.46
N VAL A 164 20.28 -21.59 -31.78
CA VAL A 164 21.24 -22.36 -30.98
C VAL A 164 22.32 -22.95 -31.88
N ALA A 165 21.95 -23.51 -33.04
CA ALA A 165 22.92 -24.07 -33.98
C ALA A 165 23.93 -23.01 -34.47
N ASN A 166 23.46 -21.79 -34.76
CA ASN A 166 24.31 -20.67 -35.15
C ASN A 166 25.20 -20.17 -34.00
N GLU A 167 24.67 -20.13 -32.77
CA GLU A 167 25.42 -19.70 -31.58
C GLU A 167 26.55 -20.68 -31.21
N PHE A 168 26.29 -21.98 -31.35
CA PHE A 168 27.20 -23.05 -30.94
C PHE A 168 27.99 -23.70 -32.09
N ASP A 169 27.90 -23.15 -33.31
CA ASP A 169 28.60 -23.63 -34.52
C ASP A 169 28.32 -25.12 -34.82
N ILE A 170 27.06 -25.54 -34.64
CA ILE A 170 26.59 -26.92 -34.85
C ILE A 170 26.19 -27.10 -36.32
N HIS A 171 26.67 -28.16 -36.94
CA HIS A 171 26.37 -28.50 -38.33
C HIS A 171 25.48 -29.76 -38.43
N ILE A 172 24.71 -29.86 -39.53
CA ILE A 172 23.93 -31.06 -39.82
C ILE A 172 24.88 -32.25 -40.03
N GLY A 173 24.62 -33.35 -39.33
CA GLY A 173 25.45 -34.56 -39.30
C GLY A 173 26.45 -34.63 -38.14
N ASP A 174 26.58 -33.57 -37.34
CA ASP A 174 27.42 -33.58 -36.14
C ASP A 174 26.98 -34.66 -35.15
N GLN A 175 27.97 -35.32 -34.53
CA GLN A 175 27.77 -36.37 -33.55
C GLN A 175 28.25 -35.90 -32.18
N ILE A 176 27.37 -36.01 -31.19
CA ILE A 176 27.58 -35.52 -29.82
C ILE A 176 27.29 -36.66 -28.84
N SER A 177 28.24 -36.97 -27.96
CA SER A 177 28.03 -37.91 -26.85
C SER A 177 27.39 -37.17 -25.68
N VAL A 178 26.19 -37.63 -25.27
CA VAL A 178 25.42 -37.07 -24.16
C VAL A 178 25.54 -38.00 -22.96
N ILE A 179 26.01 -37.47 -21.81
CA ILE A 179 26.42 -38.27 -20.65
C ILE A 179 25.67 -37.83 -19.39
N LEU A 180 25.11 -38.80 -18.67
CA LEU A 180 24.34 -38.54 -17.45
C LEU A 180 25.28 -38.19 -16.26
N PRO A 181 25.03 -37.10 -15.52
CA PRO A 181 25.88 -36.66 -14.40
C PRO A 181 26.02 -37.67 -13.25
N THR A 182 24.97 -38.46 -13.02
CA THR A 182 24.81 -39.33 -11.84
C THR A 182 25.14 -40.80 -12.07
N SER A 183 25.51 -41.21 -13.29
CA SER A 183 25.78 -42.62 -13.60
C SER A 183 27.20 -43.04 -13.18
N ALA A 184 27.32 -43.95 -12.22
CA ALA A 184 28.58 -44.57 -11.81
C ALA A 184 29.28 -45.33 -12.97
N ASN A 185 28.51 -45.74 -13.98
CA ASN A 185 28.98 -46.47 -15.17
C ASN A 185 29.23 -45.56 -16.40
N LYS A 186 29.12 -44.23 -16.27
CA LYS A 186 29.23 -43.26 -17.40
C LYS A 186 28.40 -43.68 -18.61
N GLU A 187 27.15 -44.05 -18.36
CA GLU A 187 26.18 -44.32 -19.43
C GLU A 187 26.08 -43.10 -20.36
N TYR A 188 26.27 -43.32 -21.67
CA TYR A 188 26.22 -42.28 -22.68
C TYR A 188 25.40 -42.73 -23.90
N VAL A 189 24.88 -41.74 -24.60
CA VAL A 189 24.15 -41.93 -25.85
C VAL A 189 24.74 -41.00 -26.90
N GLU A 190 25.02 -41.56 -28.08
CA GLU A 190 25.45 -40.76 -29.22
C GLU A 190 24.23 -40.19 -29.94
N VAL A 191 24.27 -38.88 -30.16
CA VAL A 191 23.21 -38.12 -30.78
C VAL A 191 23.71 -37.54 -32.09
N ARG A 192 22.92 -37.65 -33.15
CA ARG A 192 23.18 -37.07 -34.47
C ARG A 192 22.21 -35.93 -34.74
N VAL A 193 22.74 -34.78 -35.13
CA VAL A 193 21.93 -33.62 -35.53
C VAL A 193 21.44 -33.82 -36.97
N VAL A 194 20.13 -34.02 -37.16
CA VAL A 194 19.55 -34.32 -38.47
C VAL A 194 19.15 -33.06 -39.24
N ASP A 195 18.54 -32.09 -38.54
CA ASP A 195 18.10 -30.84 -39.15
C ASP A 195 17.85 -29.77 -38.07
N PHE A 196 17.71 -28.52 -38.50
CA PHE A 196 17.39 -27.38 -37.64
C PHE A 196 15.93 -26.96 -37.78
N PHE A 197 15.39 -26.27 -36.78
CA PHE A 197 14.05 -25.67 -36.86
C PHE A 197 14.04 -24.26 -36.30
N SER A 198 13.16 -23.40 -36.84
CA SER A 198 12.94 -22.06 -36.30
C SER A 198 11.96 -22.11 -35.14
N MET A 199 12.25 -21.40 -34.06
CA MET A 199 11.29 -21.23 -32.98
C MET A 199 10.09 -20.39 -33.44
N PRO A 200 8.87 -20.70 -32.97
CA PRO A 200 7.71 -19.84 -33.20
C PRO A 200 7.91 -18.47 -32.53
N LYS A 201 7.16 -17.46 -32.99
CA LYS A 201 7.25 -16.07 -32.48
C LYS A 201 7.07 -16.01 -30.95
N GLU A 202 7.76 -15.05 -30.33
CA GLU A 202 7.84 -14.87 -28.87
C GLU A 202 6.46 -14.76 -28.18
N ASP A 203 5.43 -14.27 -28.89
CA ASP A 203 4.07 -14.12 -28.34
C ASP A 203 3.24 -15.41 -28.30
N THR A 204 3.74 -16.54 -28.83
CA THR A 204 2.99 -17.79 -28.85
C THR A 204 3.00 -18.49 -27.48
N GLU A 205 1.86 -19.05 -27.06
CA GLU A 205 1.77 -19.77 -25.77
C GLU A 205 2.71 -20.98 -25.69
N PHE A 206 2.97 -21.63 -26.82
CA PHE A 206 3.98 -22.68 -26.91
C PHE A 206 5.39 -22.17 -26.58
N PHE A 207 5.77 -20.99 -27.09
CA PHE A 207 7.05 -20.35 -26.78
C PHE A 207 7.15 -19.97 -25.29
N LYS A 208 6.10 -19.37 -24.71
CA LYS A 208 6.05 -19.03 -23.27
C LYS A 208 6.15 -20.27 -22.37
N PHE A 209 5.42 -21.34 -22.70
CA PHE A 209 5.51 -22.61 -22.00
C PHE A 209 6.93 -23.17 -22.06
N GLN A 210 7.54 -23.21 -23.24
CA GLN A 210 8.93 -23.61 -23.41
C GLN A 210 9.89 -22.73 -22.58
N GLN A 211 9.76 -21.42 -22.57
CA GLN A 211 10.60 -20.55 -21.75
C GLN A 211 10.50 -20.90 -20.25
N LYS A 212 9.28 -21.03 -19.73
CA LYS A 212 9.02 -21.33 -18.31
C LYS A 212 9.26 -22.79 -17.92
N PHE A 213 9.19 -23.75 -18.83
CA PHE A 213 9.37 -25.20 -18.58
C PHE A 213 10.78 -25.71 -18.90
N ILE A 214 11.35 -25.23 -20.00
CA ILE A 214 12.65 -25.68 -20.51
C ILE A 214 13.80 -24.84 -19.93
N TYR A 215 13.65 -23.52 -19.83
CA TYR A 215 14.74 -22.63 -19.42
C TYR A 215 14.75 -22.30 -17.92
N SER A 216 13.74 -22.69 -17.13
CA SER A 216 13.65 -22.35 -15.70
C SER A 216 14.80 -22.88 -14.84
N ASP A 217 15.44 -23.98 -15.25
CA ASP A 217 16.48 -24.67 -14.47
C ASP A 217 17.86 -24.53 -15.13
N ILE A 218 17.98 -23.70 -16.17
CA ILE A 218 19.23 -23.44 -16.86
C ILE A 218 19.88 -22.24 -16.18
N SER A 219 20.99 -22.44 -15.48
CA SER A 219 21.77 -21.35 -14.91
C SER A 219 22.47 -20.55 -16.02
N ASP A 220 22.54 -19.23 -15.89
CA ASP A 220 23.29 -18.34 -16.80
C ASP A 220 24.78 -18.70 -16.95
N SER A 221 25.32 -19.53 -16.05
CA SER A 221 26.71 -20.00 -16.06
C SER A 221 27.02 -21.14 -17.03
N PHE A 222 26.02 -21.88 -17.55
CA PHE A 222 26.24 -23.03 -18.43
C PHE A 222 25.61 -22.84 -19.82
N GLN A 223 26.35 -23.22 -20.85
CA GLN A 223 25.88 -23.19 -22.23
C GLN A 223 25.11 -24.48 -22.53
N THR A 224 23.81 -24.39 -22.83
CA THR A 224 22.93 -25.55 -22.88
C THR A 224 22.25 -25.71 -24.23
N ILE A 225 22.39 -26.88 -24.86
CA ILE A 225 21.81 -27.22 -26.17
C ILE A 225 20.53 -28.05 -25.99
N PRO A 226 19.34 -27.55 -26.39
CA PRO A 226 18.13 -28.37 -26.50
C PRO A 226 18.20 -29.36 -27.67
N PHE A 227 17.93 -30.63 -27.38
CA PHE A 227 17.69 -31.66 -28.38
C PHE A 227 16.19 -31.98 -28.43
N LEU A 228 15.53 -31.70 -29.55
CA LEU A 228 14.12 -32.01 -29.76
C LEU A 228 13.96 -33.39 -30.41
N ILE A 229 13.12 -34.22 -29.78
CA ILE A 229 12.74 -35.55 -30.22
C ILE A 229 11.31 -35.51 -30.76
N LEU A 230 11.07 -36.11 -31.93
CA LEU A 230 9.76 -36.12 -32.61
C LEU A 230 9.01 -37.45 -32.53
N GLU A 231 9.71 -38.55 -32.24
CA GLU A 231 9.14 -39.91 -32.26
C GLU A 231 9.05 -40.52 -30.87
N THR A 232 7.90 -41.09 -30.53
CA THR A 232 7.67 -41.72 -29.22
C THR A 232 8.59 -42.91 -28.98
N ASP A 233 8.92 -43.66 -30.03
CA ASP A 233 9.77 -44.86 -29.93
C ASP A 233 11.21 -44.50 -29.55
N THR A 234 11.70 -43.33 -29.98
CA THR A 234 13.02 -42.81 -29.60
C THR A 234 13.08 -42.34 -28.14
N VAL A 235 11.96 -41.86 -27.58
CA VAL A 235 11.83 -41.55 -26.14
C VAL A 235 11.98 -42.83 -25.33
N ASP A 236 11.26 -43.90 -25.69
CA ASP A 236 11.34 -45.19 -25.00
C ASP A 236 12.70 -45.86 -25.16
N PHE A 237 13.34 -45.75 -26.34
CA PHE A 237 14.72 -46.21 -26.55
C PHE A 237 15.70 -45.51 -25.61
N LEU A 238 15.59 -44.18 -25.48
CA LEU A 238 16.45 -43.40 -24.60
C LEU A 238 16.26 -43.77 -23.12
N GLY A 239 15.01 -43.96 -22.67
CA GLY A 239 14.71 -44.44 -21.31
C GLY A 239 15.27 -45.84 -21.04
N ASN A 240 15.21 -46.75 -22.01
CA ASN A 240 15.78 -48.10 -21.89
C ASN A 240 17.32 -48.08 -21.85
N LYS A 241 17.96 -47.18 -22.62
CA LYS A 241 19.43 -47.05 -22.69
C LYS A 241 20.01 -46.31 -21.48
N LEU A 242 19.24 -45.40 -20.89
CA LEU A 242 19.60 -44.61 -19.69
C LEU A 242 18.55 -44.81 -18.58
N PRO A 243 18.50 -45.99 -17.92
CA PRO A 243 17.46 -46.31 -16.94
C PRO A 243 17.54 -45.45 -15.65
N SER A 244 18.70 -44.84 -15.38
CA SER A 244 18.89 -43.93 -14.24
C SER A 244 18.47 -42.49 -14.54
N MET A 245 18.00 -42.21 -15.76
CA MET A 245 17.59 -40.88 -16.18
C MET A 245 16.12 -40.65 -15.82
N GLY A 246 15.90 -39.79 -14.82
CA GLY A 246 14.55 -39.28 -14.52
C GLY A 246 14.03 -38.39 -15.63
N SER A 247 12.77 -37.99 -15.53
CA SER A 247 12.17 -37.07 -16.49
C SER A 247 11.28 -36.02 -15.81
N HIS A 248 11.31 -34.81 -16.36
CA HIS A 248 10.45 -33.71 -15.99
C HIS A 248 9.26 -33.70 -16.95
N HIS A 249 8.06 -33.80 -16.40
CA HIS A 249 6.81 -33.65 -17.13
C HIS A 249 6.30 -32.24 -16.93
N GLY A 250 5.90 -31.60 -18.02
CA GLY A 250 5.31 -30.27 -18.02
C GLY A 250 3.95 -30.30 -18.68
N VAL A 251 2.97 -29.66 -18.06
CA VAL A 251 1.66 -29.41 -18.64
C VAL A 251 1.35 -27.92 -18.54
N ALA A 252 1.01 -27.28 -19.65
CA ALA A 252 0.46 -25.93 -19.69
C ALA A 252 -1.03 -25.98 -20.07
N VAL A 253 -1.85 -25.31 -19.27
CA VAL A 253 -3.30 -25.22 -19.46
C VAL A 253 -3.69 -23.78 -19.70
N GLU A 254 -4.31 -23.50 -20.85
CA GLU A 254 -4.82 -22.17 -21.16
C GLU A 254 -6.23 -21.98 -20.57
N ILE A 255 -6.40 -20.90 -19.81
CA ILE A 255 -7.61 -20.55 -19.08
C ILE A 255 -8.32 -19.40 -19.78
N ASP A 256 -9.63 -19.57 -20.01
CA ASP A 256 -10.52 -18.52 -20.46
C ASP A 256 -10.90 -17.61 -19.29
N LEU A 257 -10.16 -16.52 -19.17
CA LEU A 257 -10.34 -15.50 -18.12
C LEU A 257 -11.75 -14.89 -18.14
N THR A 258 -12.43 -14.88 -19.29
CA THR A 258 -13.80 -14.31 -19.41
C THR A 258 -14.86 -15.10 -18.67
N LYS A 259 -14.59 -16.36 -18.35
CA LYS A 259 -15.50 -17.24 -17.58
C LYS A 259 -15.30 -17.08 -16.07
N ILE A 260 -14.25 -16.41 -15.63
CA ILE A 260 -14.01 -16.13 -14.22
C ILE A 260 -14.90 -14.95 -13.82
N THR A 261 -15.81 -15.21 -12.90
CA THR A 261 -16.77 -14.23 -12.37
C THR A 261 -16.57 -14.08 -10.87
N PRO A 262 -17.04 -12.97 -10.27
CA PRO A 262 -16.98 -12.79 -8.83
C PRO A 262 -17.62 -13.93 -8.03
N ASP A 263 -18.58 -14.65 -8.62
CA ASP A 263 -19.36 -15.68 -7.94
C ASP A 263 -18.73 -17.07 -8.01
N ASN A 264 -18.05 -17.42 -9.11
CA ASN A 264 -17.34 -18.70 -9.23
C ASN A 264 -15.88 -18.63 -8.77
N PHE A 265 -15.35 -17.43 -8.52
CA PHE A 265 -13.99 -17.17 -8.06
C PHE A 265 -13.53 -18.09 -6.92
N TYR A 266 -14.32 -18.19 -5.83
CA TYR A 266 -13.94 -18.96 -4.64
C TYR A 266 -13.81 -20.45 -4.98
N GLN A 267 -14.72 -20.95 -5.81
CA GLN A 267 -14.67 -22.32 -6.30
C GLN A 267 -13.42 -22.56 -7.16
N ILE A 268 -13.07 -21.64 -8.06
CA ILE A 268 -11.87 -21.75 -8.90
C ILE A 268 -10.59 -21.73 -8.06
N LYS A 269 -10.49 -20.80 -7.11
CA LYS A 269 -9.35 -20.72 -6.17
C LYS A 269 -9.20 -22.01 -5.36
N GLU A 270 -10.31 -22.50 -4.81
CA GLU A 270 -10.31 -23.74 -4.04
C GLU A 270 -9.98 -24.95 -4.92
N ASN A 271 -10.49 -25.01 -6.15
CA ASN A 271 -10.15 -26.05 -7.11
C ASN A 271 -8.67 -26.05 -7.49
N LEU A 272 -8.05 -24.86 -7.64
CA LEU A 272 -6.60 -24.73 -7.84
C LEU A 272 -5.81 -25.23 -6.62
N ARG A 273 -6.29 -24.91 -5.40
CA ARG A 273 -5.68 -25.37 -4.14
C ARG A 273 -5.81 -26.89 -3.96
N ILE A 274 -6.99 -27.45 -4.22
CA ILE A 274 -7.26 -28.90 -4.16
C ILE A 274 -6.38 -29.62 -5.19
N ASN A 275 -6.29 -29.11 -6.43
CA ASN A 275 -5.39 -29.66 -7.44
C ASN A 275 -3.94 -29.70 -6.94
N ARG A 276 -3.44 -28.60 -6.35
CA ARG A 276 -2.08 -28.56 -5.79
C ARG A 276 -1.88 -29.61 -4.69
N LEU A 277 -2.86 -29.79 -3.80
CA LEU A 277 -2.76 -30.77 -2.71
C LEU A 277 -2.85 -32.23 -3.20
N VAL A 278 -3.79 -32.54 -4.09
CA VAL A 278 -4.01 -33.90 -4.59
C VAL A 278 -2.87 -34.31 -5.53
N LEU A 279 -2.50 -33.46 -6.49
CA LEU A 279 -1.39 -33.73 -7.40
C LEU A 279 -0.06 -33.76 -6.64
N GLY A 280 0.14 -32.89 -5.64
CA GLY A 280 1.30 -32.93 -4.76
C GLY A 280 1.41 -34.20 -3.91
N SER A 281 0.28 -34.84 -3.58
CA SER A 281 0.27 -36.12 -2.84
C SER A 281 0.47 -37.34 -3.74
N THR A 282 0.14 -37.24 -5.02
CA THR A 282 0.17 -38.36 -5.98
C THR A 282 1.45 -38.38 -6.82
N LEU A 283 2.02 -37.21 -7.14
CA LEU A 283 3.19 -37.06 -8.00
C LEU A 283 4.43 -36.64 -7.20
N LYS A 284 5.58 -37.19 -7.56
CA LYS A 284 6.86 -36.84 -6.94
C LYS A 284 7.35 -35.48 -7.45
N GLN A 285 7.84 -34.63 -6.54
CA GLN A 285 8.39 -33.30 -6.85
C GLN A 285 7.45 -32.48 -7.74
N TYR A 286 6.17 -32.42 -7.34
CA TYR A 286 5.16 -31.59 -7.98
C TYR A 286 5.40 -30.11 -7.70
N ASP A 287 5.35 -29.30 -8.76
CA ASP A 287 5.35 -27.85 -8.67
C ASP A 287 4.26 -27.26 -9.58
N GLN A 288 3.55 -26.25 -9.08
CA GLN A 288 2.48 -25.58 -9.81
C GLN A 288 2.70 -24.07 -9.73
N THR A 289 3.02 -23.51 -10.88
CA THR A 289 3.21 -22.07 -11.06
C THR A 289 1.98 -21.48 -11.76
N SER A 290 1.32 -20.55 -11.08
CA SER A 290 0.12 -19.89 -11.58
C SER A 290 0.09 -18.46 -11.09
N ASN A 291 0.15 -17.50 -12.03
CA ASN A 291 -0.09 -16.09 -11.70
C ASN A 291 -1.56 -15.83 -11.36
N LEU A 292 -2.47 -16.72 -11.79
CA LEU A 292 -3.87 -16.65 -11.43
C LEU A 292 -4.06 -16.84 -9.92
N ASP A 293 -3.29 -17.71 -9.26
CA ASP A 293 -3.37 -17.89 -7.78
C ASP A 293 -3.03 -16.59 -7.03
N LEU A 294 -2.02 -15.86 -7.52
CA LEU A 294 -1.64 -14.54 -7.00
C LEU A 294 -2.72 -13.49 -7.28
N ALA A 295 -3.21 -13.41 -8.52
CA ALA A 295 -4.30 -12.52 -8.92
C ALA A 295 -5.55 -12.75 -8.06
N LEU A 296 -5.90 -14.02 -7.85
CA LEU A 296 -7.06 -14.43 -7.09
C LEU A 296 -6.91 -14.12 -5.60
N THR A 297 -5.71 -14.30 -5.05
CA THR A 297 -5.42 -13.94 -3.65
C THR A 297 -5.43 -12.44 -3.43
N ASP A 298 -4.85 -11.66 -4.37
CA ASP A 298 -4.92 -10.19 -4.33
C ASP A 298 -6.37 -9.70 -4.44
N TYR A 299 -7.18 -10.31 -5.33
CA TYR A 299 -8.61 -10.01 -5.44
C TYR A 299 -9.36 -10.22 -4.11
N GLU A 300 -9.14 -11.36 -3.44
CA GLU A 300 -9.79 -11.65 -2.15
C GLU A 300 -9.42 -10.61 -1.08
N GLN A 301 -8.12 -10.27 -0.98
CA GLN A 301 -7.64 -9.27 -0.04
C GLN A 301 -8.23 -7.89 -0.35
N GLN A 302 -8.18 -7.46 -1.61
CA GLN A 302 -8.73 -6.18 -2.04
C GLN A 302 -10.24 -6.09 -1.80
N VAL A 303 -11.02 -7.14 -2.09
CA VAL A 303 -12.48 -7.12 -1.87
C VAL A 303 -12.84 -7.04 -0.39
N LEU A 304 -12.11 -7.75 0.48
CA LEU A 304 -12.33 -7.68 1.93
C LEU A 304 -12.05 -6.28 2.49
N LEU A 305 -10.92 -5.69 2.13
CA LEU A 305 -10.56 -4.33 2.53
C LEU A 305 -11.55 -3.31 1.99
N LYS A 306 -11.98 -3.50 0.75
CA LYS A 306 -12.99 -2.67 0.09
C LYS A 306 -14.43 -2.92 0.58
N LYS A 307 -14.71 -3.91 1.43
CA LYS A 307 -16.08 -4.07 1.97
C LYS A 307 -16.36 -3.12 3.12
N THR A 308 -15.34 -2.89 3.92
CA THR A 308 -15.43 -2.29 5.26
C THR A 308 -15.92 -0.84 5.24
N PRO A 309 -15.35 0.08 4.44
CA PRO A 309 -15.82 1.45 4.44
C PRO A 309 -17.19 1.65 3.77
N ILE A 310 -17.60 0.76 2.84
CA ILE A 310 -18.91 0.84 2.15
C ILE A 310 -19.99 0.57 3.18
N LEU A 311 -19.81 -0.48 3.97
CA LEU A 311 -20.75 -0.85 5.04
C LEU A 311 -20.88 0.29 6.06
N LEU A 312 -19.77 0.87 6.49
CA LEU A 312 -19.76 1.98 7.45
C LEU A 312 -20.66 3.13 6.96
N VAL A 313 -20.44 3.58 5.72
CA VAL A 313 -21.19 4.70 5.14
C VAL A 313 -22.64 4.31 4.90
N MET A 314 -22.91 3.12 4.36
CA MET A 314 -24.27 2.60 4.17
C MET A 314 -25.09 2.60 5.47
N PHE A 315 -24.50 2.16 6.59
CA PHE A 315 -25.19 2.14 7.88
C PHE A 315 -25.51 3.56 8.36
N THR A 316 -24.59 4.52 8.21
CA THR A 316 -24.85 5.93 8.57
C THR A 316 -26.02 6.53 7.80
N ILE A 317 -26.07 6.29 6.49
CA ILE A 317 -27.12 6.79 5.61
C ILE A 317 -28.44 6.09 5.86
N GLY A 318 -28.42 4.77 6.12
CA GLY A 318 -29.62 4.00 6.43
C GLY A 318 -30.38 4.63 7.61
N VAL A 319 -29.67 5.03 8.68
CA VAL A 319 -30.29 5.71 9.82
C VAL A 319 -30.83 7.09 9.47
N VAL A 320 -30.13 7.86 8.63
CA VAL A 320 -30.63 9.15 8.13
C VAL A 320 -31.92 8.98 7.35
N ILE A 321 -31.97 8.00 6.45
CA ILE A 321 -33.16 7.71 5.64
C ILE A 321 -34.32 7.32 6.56
N LEU A 322 -34.11 6.40 7.49
CA LEU A 322 -35.12 6.00 8.48
C LEU A 322 -35.67 7.20 9.24
N TYR A 323 -34.79 8.12 9.64
CA TYR A 323 -35.19 9.34 10.34
C TYR A 323 -36.04 10.26 9.45
N CYS A 324 -35.62 10.49 8.21
CA CYS A 324 -36.33 11.35 7.26
C CYS A 324 -37.70 10.78 6.90
N VAL A 325 -37.76 9.46 6.66
CA VAL A 325 -38.99 8.71 6.43
C VAL A 325 -39.94 8.82 7.64
N GLY A 326 -39.41 8.66 8.85
CA GLY A 326 -40.18 8.85 10.08
C GLY A 326 -40.77 10.25 10.19
N ILE A 327 -40.00 11.28 9.86
CA ILE A 327 -40.48 12.66 9.83
C ILE A 327 -41.59 12.86 8.80
N PHE A 328 -41.38 12.41 7.56
CA PHE A 328 -42.35 12.55 6.46
C PHE A 328 -43.68 11.89 6.80
N SER A 329 -43.61 10.71 7.42
CA SER A 329 -44.79 10.03 7.93
C SER A 329 -45.55 10.86 8.96
N VAL A 330 -44.85 11.39 9.97
CA VAL A 330 -45.52 12.18 11.02
C VAL A 330 -46.16 13.44 10.44
N VAL A 331 -45.50 14.09 9.48
CA VAL A 331 -46.05 15.26 8.76
C VAL A 331 -47.32 14.89 7.98
N LEU A 332 -47.28 13.79 7.22
CA LEU A 332 -48.44 13.31 6.46
C LEU A 332 -49.60 12.93 7.40
N ALA A 333 -49.30 12.31 8.54
CA ALA A 333 -50.31 11.93 9.53
C ALA A 333 -50.96 13.17 10.20
N GLN A 334 -50.19 14.22 10.48
CA GLN A 334 -50.72 15.49 11.00
C GLN A 334 -51.67 16.17 10.02
N GLU A 335 -51.36 16.15 8.72
CA GLU A 335 -52.25 16.69 7.69
C GLU A 335 -53.58 15.93 7.59
N ARG A 336 -53.56 14.62 7.86
CA ARG A 336 -54.76 13.78 7.88
C ARG A 336 -55.62 13.96 9.11
N GLN A 337 -55.10 14.55 10.19
CA GLN A 337 -55.83 14.64 11.47
C GLN A 337 -57.20 15.33 11.30
N ILE A 338 -57.29 16.40 10.51
CA ILE A 338 -58.55 17.13 10.29
C ILE A 338 -59.61 16.25 9.61
N ASP A 339 -59.19 15.45 8.64
CA ASP A 339 -60.10 14.55 7.92
C ASP A 339 -60.48 13.35 8.79
N ILE A 340 -59.56 12.82 9.59
CA ILE A 340 -59.80 11.79 10.59
C ILE A 340 -60.87 12.25 11.59
N THR A 341 -60.73 13.45 12.17
CA THR A 341 -61.70 14.01 13.14
C THR A 341 -63.07 14.20 12.49
N ARG A 342 -63.13 14.66 11.23
CA ARG A 342 -64.40 14.78 10.47
C ARG A 342 -65.04 13.42 10.19
N MET A 343 -64.27 12.40 9.85
CA MET A 343 -64.79 11.04 9.63
C MET A 343 -65.33 10.44 10.92
N PHE A 344 -64.65 10.66 12.06
CA PHE A 344 -65.17 10.26 13.37
C PHE A 344 -66.44 11.02 13.75
N ALA A 345 -66.56 12.31 13.40
CA ALA A 345 -67.79 13.08 13.61
C ALA A 345 -68.98 12.53 12.79
N ARG A 346 -68.69 11.87 11.64
CA ARG A 346 -69.67 11.20 10.78
C ARG A 346 -69.95 9.73 11.17
N GLY A 347 -69.40 9.25 12.28
CA GLY A 347 -69.66 7.89 12.78
C GLY A 347 -68.78 6.78 12.19
N ALA A 348 -67.68 7.11 11.49
CA ALA A 348 -66.77 6.11 10.95
C ALA A 348 -66.03 5.34 12.07
N THR A 349 -65.83 4.03 11.87
CA THR A 349 -65.10 3.17 12.83
C THR A 349 -63.58 3.26 12.62
N TYR A 350 -62.81 2.89 13.65
CA TYR A 350 -61.33 2.87 13.60
C TYR A 350 -60.78 2.14 12.37
N ILE A 351 -61.33 0.96 12.07
CA ILE A 351 -60.91 0.12 10.93
C ILE A 351 -61.26 0.78 9.60
N GLN A 352 -62.40 1.50 9.51
CA GLN A 352 -62.79 2.19 8.29
C GLN A 352 -61.88 3.39 7.97
N ILE A 353 -61.39 4.08 9.00
CA ILE A 353 -60.50 5.23 8.83
C ILE A 353 -59.09 4.77 8.44
N LEU A 354 -58.59 3.68 9.02
CA LEU A 354 -57.26 3.15 8.71
C LEU A 354 -57.17 2.56 7.29
N LYS A 355 -58.23 1.91 6.81
CA LYS A 355 -58.25 1.22 5.50
C LYS A 355 -57.75 2.05 4.32
N THR A 356 -58.07 3.34 4.27
CA THR A 356 -57.75 4.21 3.13
C THR A 356 -56.24 4.54 3.09
N PRO A 357 -55.63 5.09 4.16
CA PRO A 357 -54.18 5.23 4.32
C PRO A 357 -53.39 3.95 4.09
N THR A 358 -53.87 2.80 4.58
CA THR A 358 -53.15 1.53 4.45
C THR A 358 -53.06 1.05 3.01
N ILE A 359 -54.11 1.26 2.21
CA ILE A 359 -54.05 0.97 0.76
C ILE A 359 -53.03 1.89 0.07
N GLU A 360 -52.97 3.16 0.45
CA GLU A 360 -52.01 4.11 -0.11
C GLU A 360 -50.57 3.76 0.28
N ALA A 361 -50.32 3.47 1.56
CA ALA A 361 -49.01 3.03 2.05
C ALA A 361 -48.57 1.71 1.38
N PHE A 362 -49.52 0.78 1.14
CA PHE A 362 -49.26 -0.45 0.41
C PHE A 362 -48.88 -0.18 -1.06
N LEU A 363 -49.59 0.73 -1.74
CA LEU A 363 -49.26 1.12 -3.12
C LEU A 363 -47.88 1.77 -3.22
N ILE A 364 -47.55 2.66 -2.29
CA ILE A 364 -46.20 3.26 -2.21
C ILE A 364 -45.16 2.16 -1.99
N SER A 365 -45.40 1.27 -1.03
CA SER A 365 -44.48 0.16 -0.72
C SER A 365 -44.28 -0.80 -1.90
N PHE A 366 -45.34 -1.08 -2.66
CA PHE A 366 -45.26 -1.87 -3.89
C PHE A 366 -44.40 -1.18 -4.96
N ILE A 367 -44.56 0.13 -5.15
CA ILE A 367 -43.70 0.92 -6.04
C ILE A 367 -42.25 0.86 -5.60
N LEU A 368 -41.97 0.92 -4.29
CA LEU A 368 -40.60 0.82 -3.76
C LEU A 368 -39.97 -0.53 -4.14
N VAL A 369 -40.63 -1.65 -3.88
CA VAL A 369 -40.11 -3.00 -4.20
C VAL A 369 -39.88 -3.19 -5.70
N CYS A 370 -40.77 -2.67 -6.54
CA CYS A 370 -40.67 -2.84 -7.99
C CYS A 370 -39.66 -1.92 -8.65
N PHE A 371 -39.48 -0.67 -8.18
CA PHE A 371 -38.68 0.33 -8.89
C PHE A 371 -37.36 0.66 -8.21
N ALA A 372 -37.25 0.57 -6.88
CA ALA A 372 -36.05 1.01 -6.18
C ALA A 372 -34.78 0.21 -6.56
N PRO A 373 -34.81 -1.14 -6.69
CA PRO A 373 -33.65 -1.93 -7.14
C PRO A 373 -33.16 -1.54 -8.53
N TRP A 374 -34.11 -1.38 -9.48
CA TRP A 374 -33.80 -1.03 -10.87
C TRP A 374 -33.22 0.37 -10.98
N LEU A 375 -33.81 1.32 -10.25
CA LEU A 375 -33.34 2.69 -10.24
C LEU A 375 -31.95 2.78 -9.61
N ALA A 376 -31.68 1.99 -8.56
CA ALA A 376 -30.35 1.89 -7.97
C ALA A 376 -29.32 1.30 -8.95
N ALA A 377 -29.65 0.21 -9.64
CA ALA A 377 -28.79 -0.39 -10.68
C ALA A 377 -28.50 0.56 -11.84
N PHE A 378 -29.53 1.26 -12.32
CA PHE A 378 -29.39 2.26 -13.38
C PHE A 378 -28.48 3.41 -12.96
N LEU A 379 -28.65 3.94 -11.74
CA LEU A 379 -27.79 4.99 -11.22
C LEU A 379 -26.34 4.49 -11.08
N VAL A 380 -26.11 3.35 -10.43
CA VAL A 380 -24.74 2.80 -10.29
C VAL A 380 -24.07 2.59 -11.65
N SER A 381 -24.80 2.12 -12.67
CA SER A 381 -24.24 1.91 -14.01
C SER A 381 -23.84 3.22 -14.70
N ILE A 382 -24.68 4.27 -14.64
CA ILE A 382 -24.35 5.59 -15.20
C ILE A 382 -23.14 6.20 -14.49
N PHE A 383 -23.12 6.14 -13.17
CA PHE A 383 -22.00 6.67 -12.39
C PHE A 383 -20.72 5.87 -12.65
N GLY A 384 -20.82 4.54 -12.75
CA GLY A 384 -19.74 3.65 -13.16
C GLY A 384 -19.19 3.93 -14.56
N TYR A 385 -20.00 4.49 -15.47
CA TYR A 385 -19.52 4.90 -16.78
C TYR A 385 -18.75 6.23 -16.75
N PHE A 386 -19.28 7.26 -16.08
CA PHE A 386 -18.56 8.54 -15.93
C PHE A 386 -17.26 8.39 -15.13
N ALA A 387 -17.24 7.43 -14.21
CA ALA A 387 -16.08 6.96 -13.48
C ALA A 387 -14.95 6.50 -14.41
N ILE A 388 -15.25 5.52 -15.27
CA ILE A 388 -14.27 4.83 -16.12
C ILE A 388 -13.86 5.68 -17.34
N GLY A 389 -14.75 6.54 -17.83
CA GLY A 389 -14.56 7.39 -19.03
C GLY A 389 -13.48 8.48 -18.92
N SER A 390 -12.74 8.56 -17.81
CA SER A 390 -11.65 9.51 -17.57
C SER A 390 -10.30 9.11 -18.21
N GLY A 391 -10.24 7.98 -18.95
CA GLY A 391 -9.21 7.80 -20.00
C GLY A 391 -8.34 6.54 -19.94
N VAL A 392 -8.56 5.59 -19.02
CA VAL A 392 -7.63 4.45 -18.86
C VAL A 392 -8.14 3.14 -19.48
N TYR A 393 -9.46 2.92 -19.63
CA TYR A 393 -10.00 1.67 -20.20
C TYR A 393 -11.29 1.87 -21.01
N SER A 394 -11.38 1.24 -22.19
CA SER A 394 -12.53 1.30 -23.10
C SER A 394 -13.61 0.25 -22.76
N THR A 395 -13.91 0.04 -21.48
CA THR A 395 -15.01 -0.86 -21.09
C THR A 395 -16.32 -0.10 -21.19
N GLY A 396 -17.31 -0.68 -21.89
CA GLY A 396 -18.63 -0.08 -22.05
C GLY A 396 -19.39 0.04 -20.72
N LEU A 397 -20.63 0.53 -20.77
CA LEU A 397 -21.54 0.54 -19.62
C LEU A 397 -21.69 -0.87 -19.02
N ILE A 398 -21.08 -1.12 -17.85
CA ILE A 398 -21.31 -2.35 -17.07
C ILE A 398 -22.64 -2.17 -16.32
N PHE A 399 -23.66 -2.90 -16.74
CA PHE A 399 -24.96 -2.92 -16.07
C PHE A 399 -25.07 -4.14 -15.17
N ILE A 400 -25.31 -3.92 -13.88
CA ILE A 400 -25.48 -4.99 -12.89
C ILE A 400 -26.95 -5.22 -12.68
N TRP A 401 -27.38 -6.43 -12.98
CA TRP A 401 -28.75 -6.84 -12.77
C TRP A 401 -29.01 -6.98 -11.26
N PRO A 402 -30.12 -6.41 -10.73
CA PRO A 402 -30.43 -6.55 -9.32
C PRO A 402 -30.66 -8.02 -8.95
N SER A 403 -29.87 -8.52 -8.00
CA SER A 403 -30.02 -9.87 -7.44
C SER A 403 -31.26 -9.99 -6.55
N LEU A 404 -31.66 -11.23 -6.23
CA LEU A 404 -32.77 -11.49 -5.32
C LEU A 404 -32.55 -10.87 -3.93
N ASP A 405 -31.31 -10.82 -3.45
CA ASP A 405 -30.98 -10.21 -2.15
C ASP A 405 -31.27 -8.71 -2.13
N ILE A 406 -31.07 -8.01 -3.26
CA ILE A 406 -31.41 -6.59 -3.39
C ILE A 406 -32.93 -6.39 -3.37
N PHE A 407 -33.69 -7.30 -3.98
CA PHE A 407 -35.16 -7.28 -3.87
C PHE A 407 -35.64 -7.54 -2.45
N VAL A 408 -35.00 -8.46 -1.71
CA VAL A 408 -35.27 -8.69 -0.29
C VAL A 408 -34.96 -7.43 0.53
N LEU A 409 -33.84 -6.77 0.26
CA LEU A 409 -33.48 -5.51 0.93
C LEU A 409 -34.50 -4.39 0.63
N SER A 410 -34.94 -4.28 -0.62
CA SER A 410 -35.99 -3.34 -1.01
C SER A 410 -37.33 -3.68 -0.36
N LEU A 411 -37.65 -4.97 -0.17
CA LEU A 411 -38.84 -5.41 0.56
C LEU A 411 -38.75 -5.02 2.03
N LEU A 412 -37.60 -5.21 2.67
CA LEU A 412 -37.37 -4.75 4.05
C LEU A 412 -37.51 -3.23 4.16
N GLY A 413 -36.89 -2.47 3.25
CA GLY A 413 -37.03 -1.02 3.18
C GLY A 413 -38.47 -0.57 2.97
N ALA A 414 -39.23 -1.27 2.13
CA ALA A 414 -40.64 -1.02 1.89
C ALA A 414 -41.51 -1.37 3.11
N LEU A 415 -41.24 -2.47 3.82
CA LEU A 415 -41.92 -2.84 5.07
C LEU A 415 -41.66 -1.82 6.18
N ILE A 416 -40.43 -1.33 6.30
CA ILE A 416 -40.10 -0.28 7.26
C ILE A 416 -40.80 1.03 6.87
N SER A 417 -40.81 1.38 5.59
CA SER A 417 -41.56 2.54 5.07
C SER A 417 -43.06 2.43 5.34
N PHE A 418 -43.64 1.25 5.14
CA PHE A 418 -45.03 0.96 5.44
C PHE A 418 -45.32 1.12 6.94
N ALA A 419 -44.51 0.49 7.80
CA ALA A 419 -44.66 0.58 9.24
C ALA A 419 -44.53 2.01 9.74
N THR A 420 -43.53 2.74 9.25
CA THR A 420 -43.31 4.14 9.62
C THR A 420 -44.45 5.03 9.16
N LEU A 421 -45.06 4.82 7.98
CA LEU A 421 -46.26 5.55 7.52
C LEU A 421 -47.50 5.29 8.41
N GLU A 422 -47.66 4.06 8.91
CA GLU A 422 -48.81 3.65 9.72
C GLU A 422 -48.70 4.03 11.21
N LEU A 423 -47.49 3.96 11.79
CA LEU A 423 -47.28 4.13 13.23
C LEU A 423 -47.82 5.48 13.79
N PRO A 424 -47.52 6.65 13.19
CA PRO A 424 -48.07 7.92 13.66
C PRO A 424 -49.59 8.00 13.49
N LEU A 425 -50.13 7.40 12.44
CA LEU A 425 -51.57 7.39 12.16
C LEU A 425 -52.33 6.61 13.24
N ILE A 426 -51.84 5.43 13.61
CA ILE A 426 -52.37 4.60 14.69
C ILE A 426 -52.30 5.35 16.03
N SER A 427 -51.18 6.03 16.29
CA SER A 427 -50.99 6.84 17.50
C SER A 427 -52.04 7.97 17.60
N ILE A 428 -52.27 8.70 16.51
CA ILE A 428 -53.29 9.76 16.43
C ILE A 428 -54.69 9.18 16.60
N LEU A 429 -55.02 8.08 15.93
CA LEU A 429 -56.34 7.45 16.03
C LEU A 429 -56.64 6.96 17.46
N ARG A 430 -55.65 6.38 18.13
CA ARG A 430 -55.78 5.91 19.52
C ARG A 430 -56.02 7.07 20.49
N THR A 431 -55.28 8.17 20.31
CA THR A 431 -55.43 9.36 21.16
C THR A 431 -56.77 10.07 20.94
N GLU A 432 -57.21 10.24 19.69
CA GLU A 432 -58.52 10.81 19.33
C GLU A 432 -59.70 9.92 19.78
N PHE A 433 -59.55 8.60 19.73
CA PHE A 433 -60.59 7.68 20.22
C PHE A 433 -60.74 7.77 21.75
N HIS A 434 -59.62 7.79 22.48
CA HIS A 434 -59.63 7.92 23.93
C HIS A 434 -60.15 9.29 24.40
N SER A 435 -59.82 10.39 23.71
CA SER A 435 -60.34 11.72 24.04
C SER A 435 -61.87 11.77 23.89
N LYS A 436 -62.43 11.10 22.87
CA LYS A 436 -63.88 11.01 22.63
C LYS A 436 -64.62 10.17 23.68
N LEU A 437 -64.01 9.09 24.19
CA LEU A 437 -64.60 8.23 25.21
C LEU A 437 -64.50 8.80 26.64
N SER A 438 -63.42 9.53 26.94
CA SER A 438 -63.16 10.00 28.31
C SER A 438 -63.66 11.43 28.56
N GLY A 439 -63.92 12.23 27.52
CA GLY A 439 -64.34 13.63 27.66
C GLY A 439 -63.26 14.55 28.26
N VAL A 440 -62.07 14.01 28.55
CA VAL A 440 -60.95 14.71 29.18
C VAL A 440 -59.80 14.81 28.15
N PRO A 441 -59.20 15.99 27.96
CA PRO A 441 -58.01 16.12 27.13
C PRO A 441 -56.89 15.28 27.74
N VAL A 442 -56.40 14.29 26.99
CA VAL A 442 -55.29 13.43 27.42
C VAL A 442 -54.04 14.29 27.57
N LEU A 443 -53.51 14.41 28.79
CA LEU A 443 -52.20 15.01 29.06
C LEU A 443 -51.15 14.21 28.27
N GLN A 444 -50.38 14.89 27.41
CA GLN A 444 -49.30 14.27 26.64
C GLN A 444 -48.33 13.57 27.61
N HIS A 445 -48.37 12.25 27.70
CA HIS A 445 -47.41 11.48 28.49
C HIS A 445 -45.99 11.72 27.93
N LYS A 446 -45.01 11.82 28.84
CA LYS A 446 -43.58 11.87 28.48
C LYS A 446 -43.24 10.71 27.54
N ASN A 447 -42.44 11.00 26.52
CA ASN A 447 -42.05 10.05 25.47
C ASN A 447 -41.48 8.75 26.08
N PHE A 448 -41.79 7.58 25.49
CA PHE A 448 -41.33 6.26 25.96
C PHE A 448 -39.82 6.20 26.22
N PHE A 449 -39.03 6.73 25.29
CA PHE A 449 -37.56 6.82 25.41
C PHE A 449 -37.11 7.62 26.64
N GLN A 450 -37.81 8.70 26.96
CA GLN A 450 -37.51 9.56 28.11
C GLN A 450 -37.96 8.94 29.44
N ARG A 451 -38.94 8.03 29.42
CA ARG A 451 -39.44 7.35 30.62
C ARG A 451 -38.45 6.30 31.14
N TYR A 452 -37.75 5.62 30.24
CA TYR A 452 -36.82 4.52 30.57
C TYR A 452 -35.33 4.93 30.50
N HIS A 453 -35.03 6.21 30.27
CA HIS A 453 -33.65 6.70 30.13
C HIS A 453 -32.81 5.93 29.10
N ILE A 454 -33.44 5.39 28.04
CA ILE A 454 -32.77 4.64 26.96
C ILE A 454 -31.71 5.51 26.28
N ASP A 455 -31.93 6.83 26.28
CA ASP A 455 -30.96 7.84 25.86
C ASP A 455 -29.62 7.78 26.60
N LEU A 456 -29.64 7.56 27.91
CA LEU A 456 -28.43 7.51 28.73
C LEU A 456 -27.65 6.22 28.42
N ILE A 457 -28.36 5.11 28.25
CA ILE A 457 -27.77 3.82 27.91
C ILE A 457 -27.05 3.91 26.54
N LEU A 458 -27.69 4.51 25.53
CA LEU A 458 -27.08 4.68 24.21
C LEU A 458 -25.81 5.55 24.27
N LEU A 459 -25.82 6.61 25.09
CA LEU A 459 -24.67 7.48 25.31
C LEU A 459 -23.51 6.71 25.95
N ILE A 460 -23.79 5.95 27.02
CA ILE A 460 -22.78 5.14 27.71
C ILE A 460 -22.15 4.13 26.73
N ILE A 461 -22.98 3.41 25.97
CA ILE A 461 -22.49 2.44 24.96
C ILE A 461 -21.57 3.13 23.94
N SER A 462 -21.98 4.29 23.42
CA SER A 462 -21.19 5.03 22.42
C SER A 462 -19.85 5.51 22.96
N VAL A 463 -19.84 6.00 24.22
CA VAL A 463 -18.62 6.46 24.89
C VAL A 463 -17.67 5.30 25.17
N VAL A 464 -18.18 4.14 25.60
CA VAL A 464 -17.37 2.94 25.84
C VAL A 464 -16.70 2.46 24.55
N ILE A 465 -17.45 2.40 23.44
CA ILE A 465 -16.89 2.00 22.13
C ILE A 465 -15.85 3.03 21.65
N LEU A 466 -16.09 4.33 21.88
CA LEU A 466 -15.14 5.39 21.52
C LEU A 466 -13.82 5.29 22.30
N PHE A 467 -13.88 5.14 23.62
CA PHE A 467 -12.67 5.00 24.45
C PHE A 467 -11.86 3.77 24.06
N GLN A 468 -12.52 2.71 23.61
CA GLN A 468 -11.83 1.52 23.12
C GLN A 468 -11.08 1.76 21.81
N LEU A 469 -11.66 2.51 20.88
CA LEU A 469 -11.01 2.88 19.62
C LEU A 469 -9.81 3.82 19.82
N LEU A 470 -9.89 4.69 20.83
CA LEU A 470 -8.81 5.63 21.15
C LEU A 470 -7.66 5.00 21.96
N GLY A 471 -7.87 3.85 22.60
CA GLY A 471 -6.87 3.21 23.47
C GLY A 471 -6.21 2.01 22.82
N GLU A 472 -5.09 2.21 22.13
CA GLU A 472 -4.29 1.11 21.56
C GLU A 472 -3.67 0.18 22.64
N ASP A 473 -3.46 0.68 23.87
CA ASP A 473 -2.78 -0.05 24.97
C ASP A 473 -3.61 -0.29 26.24
N SER A 474 -4.93 -0.20 26.16
CA SER A 474 -5.83 -0.43 27.32
C SER A 474 -5.75 -1.89 27.83
N ILE A 475 -5.05 -2.08 28.96
CA ILE A 475 -4.79 -3.36 29.66
C ILE A 475 -6.07 -4.16 29.99
N LEU A 476 -7.24 -3.51 30.04
CA LEU A 476 -8.52 -4.17 30.28
C LEU A 476 -9.00 -5.06 29.10
N VAL A 477 -8.40 -4.95 27.91
CA VAL A 477 -9.06 -5.39 26.65
C VAL A 477 -8.21 -6.28 25.72
N LYS A 478 -6.98 -6.67 26.07
CA LYS A 478 -6.15 -7.63 25.28
C LYS A 478 -6.83 -9.00 25.04
N GLY A 479 -7.85 -9.38 25.82
CA GLY A 479 -8.63 -10.61 25.62
C GLY A 479 -9.80 -10.51 24.62
N LEU A 480 -10.20 -9.32 24.18
CA LEU A 480 -11.39 -9.10 23.33
C LEU A 480 -11.05 -8.60 21.90
N VAL A 481 -9.81 -8.18 21.64
CA VAL A 481 -9.34 -7.66 20.33
C VAL A 481 -9.34 -8.73 19.23
N ASN A 482 -9.15 -10.00 19.56
CA ASN A 482 -9.23 -11.11 18.59
C ASN A 482 -10.67 -11.53 18.24
N ASN A 483 -11.71 -10.89 18.80
CA ASN A 483 -13.09 -11.22 18.50
C ASN A 483 -13.59 -10.40 17.31
N SER A 484 -13.83 -11.08 16.19
CA SER A 484 -14.45 -10.53 14.97
C SER A 484 -15.75 -9.76 15.22
N LEU A 485 -16.49 -10.10 16.28
CA LEU A 485 -17.71 -9.41 16.71
C LEU A 485 -17.47 -7.94 17.13
N PHE A 486 -16.34 -7.63 17.79
CA PHE A 486 -16.07 -6.28 18.27
C PHE A 486 -15.54 -5.36 17.16
N GLN A 487 -14.79 -5.91 16.20
CA GLN A 487 -14.45 -5.19 14.96
C GLN A 487 -15.73 -4.86 14.17
N GLN A 488 -16.70 -5.79 14.12
CA GLN A 488 -18.01 -5.56 13.52
C GLN A 488 -18.85 -4.50 14.27
N LEU A 489 -18.80 -4.46 15.61
CA LEU A 489 -19.49 -3.43 16.41
C LEU A 489 -18.91 -2.03 16.21
N SER A 490 -17.60 -1.92 15.95
CA SER A 490 -16.95 -0.61 15.74
C SER A 490 -17.50 0.12 14.50
N PHE A 491 -17.96 -0.63 13.48
CA PHE A 491 -18.63 -0.04 12.29
C PHE A 491 -19.96 0.66 12.60
N LEU A 492 -20.60 0.35 13.74
CA LEU A 492 -21.82 1.02 14.19
C LEU A 492 -21.53 2.33 14.95
N LEU A 493 -20.27 2.62 15.30
CA LEU A 493 -19.93 3.81 16.08
C LEU A 493 -20.38 5.12 15.41
N PRO A 494 -20.16 5.35 14.11
CA PRO A 494 -20.68 6.54 13.40
C PRO A 494 -22.19 6.73 13.59
N VAL A 495 -22.94 5.64 13.45
CA VAL A 495 -24.39 5.62 13.60
C VAL A 495 -24.78 5.96 15.03
N LEU A 496 -24.13 5.33 16.01
CA LEU A 496 -24.38 5.54 17.42
C LEU A 496 -24.07 6.99 17.85
N MET A 497 -22.95 7.55 17.39
CA MET A 497 -22.60 8.96 17.64
C MET A 497 -23.63 9.92 17.08
N LEU A 498 -24.12 9.66 15.87
CA LEU A 498 -25.17 10.47 15.25
C LEU A 498 -26.48 10.39 16.06
N LEU A 499 -26.89 9.19 16.49
CA LEU A 499 -28.07 8.99 17.32
C LEU A 499 -27.95 9.67 18.69
N VAL A 500 -26.80 9.54 19.35
CA VAL A 500 -26.53 10.23 20.63
C VAL A 500 -26.57 11.74 20.45
N SER A 501 -25.91 12.26 19.41
CA SER A 501 -25.91 13.68 19.09
C SER A 501 -27.33 14.20 18.84
N LEU A 502 -28.15 13.45 18.09
CA LEU A 502 -29.56 13.76 17.86
C LEU A 502 -30.34 13.90 19.17
N ILE A 503 -30.15 12.96 20.09
CA ILE A 503 -30.81 12.96 21.41
C ILE A 503 -30.37 14.17 22.24
N ILE A 504 -29.07 14.48 22.25
CA ILE A 504 -28.52 15.65 22.95
C ILE A 504 -29.14 16.93 22.40
N ILE A 505 -29.24 17.07 21.07
CA ILE A 505 -29.86 18.22 20.42
C ILE A 505 -31.33 18.34 20.81
N LEU A 506 -32.08 17.24 20.76
CA LEU A 506 -33.49 17.24 21.14
C LEU A 506 -33.72 17.76 22.57
N ARG A 507 -32.75 17.57 23.48
CA ARG A 507 -32.77 18.10 24.85
C ARG A 507 -32.19 19.51 24.99
N GLY A 508 -31.16 19.83 24.23
CA GLY A 508 -30.47 21.13 24.27
C GLY A 508 -31.24 22.25 23.56
N LEU A 509 -32.00 21.92 22.52
CA LEU A 509 -32.69 22.91 21.68
C LEU A 509 -33.67 23.82 22.45
N PRO A 510 -34.52 23.31 23.37
CA PRO A 510 -35.39 24.16 24.18
C PRO A 510 -34.61 25.12 25.08
N LEU A 511 -33.48 24.67 25.65
CA LEU A 511 -32.60 25.50 26.48
C LEU A 511 -31.97 26.62 25.63
N LEU A 512 -31.52 26.28 24.43
CA LEU A 512 -30.94 27.22 23.47
C LEU A 512 -31.96 28.30 23.04
N PHE A 513 -33.20 27.93 22.76
CA PHE A 513 -34.24 28.93 22.43
C PHE A 513 -34.59 29.83 23.61
N ASN A 514 -34.62 29.32 24.84
CA ASN A 514 -34.83 30.15 26.03
C ASN A 514 -33.68 31.14 26.24
N LEU A 515 -32.44 30.72 25.98
CA LEU A 515 -31.26 31.57 26.06
C LEU A 515 -31.27 32.65 24.96
N LEU A 516 -31.60 32.30 23.72
CA LEU A 516 -31.77 33.26 22.63
C LEU A 516 -32.89 34.27 22.92
N LEU A 517 -34.02 33.81 23.46
CA LEU A 517 -35.11 34.68 23.88
C LEU A 517 -34.66 35.64 24.98
N PHE A 518 -33.89 35.16 25.96
CA PHE A 518 -33.31 36.02 27.00
C PHE A 518 -32.43 37.13 26.40
N ILE A 519 -31.56 36.80 25.45
CA ILE A 519 -30.71 37.79 24.75
C ILE A 519 -31.56 38.79 23.97
N VAL A 520 -32.53 38.29 23.20
CA VAL A 520 -33.38 39.11 22.31
C VAL A 520 -34.40 39.94 23.08
N SER A 521 -34.77 39.56 24.30
CA SER A 521 -35.73 40.29 25.15
C SER A 521 -35.36 41.75 25.41
N LYS A 522 -34.08 42.11 25.20
CA LYS A 522 -33.56 43.48 25.31
C LYS A 522 -33.68 44.31 24.03
N THR A 523 -34.18 43.75 22.94
CA THR A 523 -34.24 44.39 21.61
C THR A 523 -35.62 44.99 21.34
N SER A 524 -35.69 46.14 20.66
CA SER A 524 -36.95 46.86 20.36
C SER A 524 -37.74 46.34 19.15
N SER A 525 -37.18 45.41 18.37
CA SER A 525 -37.84 44.90 17.16
C SER A 525 -38.94 43.88 17.49
N THR A 526 -40.18 44.21 17.17
CA THR A 526 -41.35 43.36 17.42
C THR A 526 -41.31 42.05 16.67
N SER A 527 -40.85 42.04 15.42
CA SER A 527 -40.74 40.81 14.61
C SER A 527 -39.69 39.84 15.16
N ILE A 528 -38.55 40.34 15.63
CA ILE A 528 -37.49 39.49 16.20
C ILE A 528 -37.96 38.92 17.56
N PHE A 529 -38.52 39.76 18.43
CA PHE A 529 -39.03 39.32 19.72
C PHE A 529 -40.15 38.27 19.60
N LEU A 530 -41.15 38.53 18.75
CA LEU A 530 -42.26 37.58 18.53
C LEU A 530 -41.76 36.27 17.91
N SER A 531 -40.81 36.32 16.97
CA SER A 531 -40.24 35.11 16.38
C SER A 531 -39.58 34.21 17.43
N MET A 532 -38.78 34.78 18.33
CA MET A 532 -38.09 34.04 19.41
C MET A 532 -39.05 33.57 20.50
N CYS A 533 -40.04 34.39 20.85
CA CYS A 533 -41.08 34.03 21.82
C CYS A 533 -41.90 32.85 21.35
N GLU A 534 -42.29 32.85 20.07
CA GLU A 534 -42.92 31.69 19.46
C GLU A 534 -41.96 30.50 19.51
N MET A 535 -40.70 30.64 19.09
CA MET A 535 -39.65 29.59 19.09
C MET A 535 -39.54 28.83 20.42
N ALA A 536 -39.47 29.57 21.53
CA ALA A 536 -39.37 28.99 22.86
C ALA A 536 -40.64 28.26 23.31
N ARG A 537 -41.83 28.71 22.86
CA ARG A 537 -43.14 28.19 23.34
C ARG A 537 -43.70 27.00 22.54
N THR A 538 -43.55 26.97 21.22
CA THR A 538 -44.12 25.92 20.32
C THR A 538 -43.08 24.89 19.81
N SER A 539 -42.46 24.15 20.74
CA SER A 539 -41.22 23.37 20.53
C SER A 539 -41.28 22.23 19.47
N LEU A 540 -42.34 21.42 19.44
CA LEU A 540 -42.32 20.09 18.78
C LEU A 540 -42.19 20.07 17.24
N LEU A 541 -42.72 21.05 16.51
CA LEU A 541 -42.63 21.07 15.04
C LEU A 541 -41.29 21.62 14.56
N ARG A 542 -40.74 22.60 15.27
CA ARG A 542 -39.47 23.24 14.93
C ARG A 542 -38.25 22.40 15.30
N THR A 543 -38.33 21.65 16.39
CA THR A 543 -37.28 20.67 16.75
C THR A 543 -37.02 19.71 15.60
N ARG A 544 -38.08 19.20 14.93
CA ARG A 544 -37.98 18.26 13.81
C ARG A 544 -37.21 18.80 12.60
N ILE A 545 -37.34 20.10 12.31
CA ILE A 545 -36.66 20.73 11.18
C ILE A 545 -35.18 20.87 11.49
N VAL A 546 -34.87 21.38 12.70
CA VAL A 546 -33.48 21.54 13.12
C VAL A 546 -32.80 20.18 13.16
N THR A 547 -33.43 19.15 13.72
CA THR A 547 -32.85 17.81 13.76
C THR A 547 -32.70 17.16 12.39
N LEU A 548 -33.64 17.39 11.46
CA LEU A 548 -33.49 16.97 10.06
C LEU A 548 -32.23 17.61 9.45
N LEU A 549 -32.10 18.94 9.56
CA LEU A 549 -30.95 19.67 9.04
C LEU A 549 -29.65 19.23 9.69
N VAL A 550 -29.63 19.05 11.02
CA VAL A 550 -28.44 18.60 11.73
C VAL A 550 -27.99 17.24 11.22
N ILE A 551 -28.89 16.25 11.15
CA ILE A 551 -28.51 14.90 10.72
C ILE A 551 -27.98 14.93 9.29
N LEU A 552 -28.70 15.59 8.39
CA LEU A 552 -28.32 15.59 6.98
C LEU A 552 -27.01 16.35 6.73
N THR A 553 -26.82 17.50 7.38
CA THR A 553 -25.57 18.25 7.26
C THR A 553 -24.42 17.53 7.96
N SER A 554 -24.66 16.88 9.10
CA SER A 554 -23.67 16.04 9.77
C SER A 554 -23.21 14.88 8.90
N VAL A 555 -24.13 14.20 8.21
CA VAL A 555 -23.76 13.09 7.30
C VAL A 555 -23.12 13.59 6.03
N ALA A 556 -23.59 14.70 5.45
CA ALA A 556 -22.97 15.27 4.28
C ALA A 556 -21.52 15.74 4.56
N VAL A 557 -21.29 16.38 5.71
CA VAL A 557 -19.94 16.73 6.20
C VAL A 557 -19.13 15.46 6.50
N PHE A 558 -19.74 14.44 7.09
CA PHE A 558 -19.07 13.17 7.33
C PHE A 558 -18.60 12.49 6.04
N VAL A 559 -19.48 12.37 5.04
CA VAL A 559 -19.15 11.76 3.75
C VAL A 559 -18.08 12.58 3.01
N GLY A 560 -18.15 13.91 3.06
CA GLY A 560 -17.13 14.78 2.45
C GLY A 560 -15.76 14.68 3.12
N GLY A 561 -15.71 14.60 4.46
CA GLY A 561 -14.47 14.38 5.20
C GLY A 561 -13.91 12.99 5.00
N PHE A 562 -14.77 11.97 4.94
CA PHE A 562 -14.40 10.57 4.71
C PHE A 562 -13.72 10.39 3.35
N ALA A 563 -14.33 10.91 2.29
CA ALA A 563 -13.78 10.86 0.93
C ALA A 563 -12.41 11.54 0.85
N GLN A 564 -12.31 12.77 1.36
CA GLN A 564 -11.09 13.56 1.28
C GLN A 564 -9.96 12.97 2.13
N THR A 565 -10.25 12.47 3.32
CA THR A 565 -9.25 11.88 4.21
C THR A 565 -8.65 10.60 3.61
N ILE A 566 -9.46 9.73 2.98
CA ILE A 566 -8.94 8.55 2.28
C ILE A 566 -8.06 8.96 1.10
N ASN A 567 -8.52 9.89 0.27
CA ASN A 567 -7.76 10.37 -0.87
C ASN A 567 -6.41 10.95 -0.44
N GLN A 568 -6.41 11.79 0.60
CA GLN A 568 -5.18 12.34 1.18
C GLN A 568 -4.28 11.25 1.74
N SER A 569 -4.84 10.27 2.46
CA SER A 569 -4.10 9.14 3.02
C SER A 569 -3.40 8.30 1.93
N MET A 570 -4.04 8.09 0.78
CA MET A 570 -3.42 7.36 -0.33
C MET A 570 -2.28 8.15 -0.97
N MET A 571 -2.44 9.47 -1.12
CA MET A 571 -1.36 10.37 -1.57
C MET A 571 -0.20 10.37 -0.58
N ASP A 572 -0.50 10.50 0.71
CA ASP A 572 0.48 10.51 1.80
C ASP A 572 1.27 9.19 1.85
N GLN A 573 0.62 8.04 1.62
CA GLN A 573 1.30 6.74 1.47
C GLN A 573 2.26 6.69 0.27
N ALA A 574 1.85 7.26 -0.87
CA ALA A 574 2.69 7.32 -2.07
C ALA A 574 3.92 8.22 -1.84
N LEU A 575 3.71 9.38 -1.20
CA LEU A 575 4.78 10.32 -0.86
C LEU A 575 5.73 9.74 0.20
N TYR A 576 5.18 9.06 1.21
CA TYR A 576 5.99 8.39 2.23
C TYR A 576 6.79 7.21 1.69
N SER A 577 6.19 6.39 0.82
CA SER A 577 6.86 5.22 0.24
C SER A 577 7.93 5.59 -0.79
N SER A 578 7.72 6.68 -1.55
CA SER A 578 8.74 7.21 -2.47
C SER A 578 9.88 7.92 -1.74
N GLY A 579 9.55 8.71 -0.70
CA GLY A 579 10.49 9.55 0.06
C GLY A 579 10.93 10.79 -0.72
N ALA A 580 11.49 10.61 -1.92
CA ALA A 580 11.96 11.65 -2.84
C ALA A 580 11.16 11.65 -4.15
N ASP A 581 11.41 12.59 -5.08
CA ASP A 581 10.79 12.57 -6.41
C ASP A 581 11.28 11.37 -7.23
N ILE A 582 12.59 11.12 -7.19
CA ILE A 582 13.21 9.94 -7.75
C ILE A 582 14.14 9.35 -6.70
N ARG A 583 14.03 8.04 -6.49
CA ARG A 583 14.91 7.28 -5.60
C ARG A 583 15.49 6.09 -6.34
N LEU A 584 16.81 5.95 -6.32
CA LEU A 584 17.54 4.84 -6.91
C LEU A 584 18.03 3.93 -5.79
N GLU A 585 17.65 2.66 -5.82
CA GLU A 585 18.04 1.67 -4.82
C GLU A 585 19.04 0.66 -5.40
N ASN A 586 19.85 0.07 -4.51
CA ASN A 586 20.79 -0.99 -4.83
C ASN A 586 21.71 -0.62 -6.01
N LEU A 587 22.36 0.54 -5.93
CA LEU A 587 23.31 0.99 -6.95
C LEU A 587 24.44 -0.04 -7.10
N ARG A 588 24.56 -0.65 -8.28
CA ARG A 588 25.60 -1.64 -8.62
C ARG A 588 26.53 -1.08 -9.67
N ASN A 589 27.83 -1.18 -9.47
CA ASN A 589 28.81 -0.72 -10.45
C ASN A 589 28.75 -1.59 -11.74
N THR A 590 28.40 -0.97 -12.87
CA THR A 590 28.13 -1.62 -14.16
C THR A 590 29.37 -2.26 -14.78
N THR A 591 30.58 -1.83 -14.39
CA THR A 591 31.84 -2.42 -14.85
C THR A 591 32.05 -3.86 -14.39
N LEU A 592 31.32 -4.30 -13.36
CA LEU A 592 31.31 -5.68 -12.85
C LEU A 592 30.16 -6.52 -13.43
N GLY A 593 29.00 -5.90 -13.71
CA GLY A 593 27.85 -6.58 -14.34
C GLY A 593 28.09 -6.93 -15.80
N ALA A 594 28.79 -6.06 -16.55
CA ALA A 594 29.20 -6.33 -17.93
C ALA A 594 30.25 -7.45 -18.07
N GLN A 595 30.86 -7.91 -16.95
CA GLN A 595 31.76 -9.07 -16.99
C GLN A 595 31.00 -10.40 -17.10
N HIS A 596 29.71 -10.43 -16.73
CA HIS A 596 28.93 -11.65 -16.62
C HIS A 596 27.81 -11.79 -17.65
N SER A 597 27.49 -10.75 -18.44
CA SER A 597 26.51 -10.85 -19.54
C SER A 597 27.17 -11.28 -20.88
N PRO A 598 26.49 -12.09 -21.72
CA PRO A 598 26.96 -12.42 -23.08
C PRO A 598 27.21 -11.16 -23.93
N MET A 599 26.37 -10.14 -23.74
CA MET A 599 26.38 -8.87 -24.49
C MET A 599 27.54 -7.94 -24.07
N GLY A 600 28.01 -8.00 -22.82
CA GLY A 600 29.19 -7.25 -22.35
C GLY A 600 30.52 -7.76 -22.93
N ARG A 601 30.58 -9.01 -23.39
CA ARG A 601 31.77 -9.58 -24.06
C ARG A 601 31.97 -9.06 -25.48
N GLN A 602 30.90 -8.63 -26.16
CA GLN A 602 30.98 -8.11 -27.53
C GLN A 602 31.54 -6.68 -27.60
N TYR A 603 31.31 -5.87 -26.55
CA TYR A 603 31.94 -4.54 -26.40
C TYR A 603 33.44 -4.59 -26.07
N ARG A 604 33.96 -5.73 -25.59
CA ARG A 604 35.38 -5.91 -25.24
C ARG A 604 36.33 -5.90 -26.44
N LYS A 605 35.83 -5.99 -27.67
CA LYS A 605 36.66 -5.97 -28.89
C LYS A 605 36.86 -4.58 -29.52
N ILE A 606 36.11 -3.55 -29.10
CA ILE A 606 36.16 -2.24 -29.76
C ILE A 606 36.91 -1.18 -28.93
N GLU A 607 36.90 -1.24 -27.59
CA GLU A 607 37.65 -0.29 -26.74
C GLU A 607 38.88 -0.91 -26.09
N ARG A 608 39.99 -0.96 -26.83
CA ARG A 608 41.34 -1.16 -26.25
C ARG A 608 42.25 0.06 -26.36
N ARG A 609 41.74 1.19 -26.82
CA ARG A 609 42.49 2.44 -26.91
C ARG A 609 41.57 3.58 -26.51
N GLN A 610 41.85 4.18 -25.34
CA GLN A 610 41.17 5.36 -24.79
C GLN A 610 39.73 5.00 -24.36
N VAL A 611 39.44 4.60 -23.14
CA VAL A 611 39.46 5.39 -21.90
C VAL A 611 39.50 4.38 -20.75
N ARG A 612 40.32 4.58 -19.72
CA ARG A 612 40.19 3.81 -18.46
C ARG A 612 39.06 4.48 -17.67
N PRO A 613 37.94 3.81 -17.38
CA PRO A 613 36.88 4.45 -16.61
C PRO A 613 37.35 4.67 -15.18
N SER A 614 37.33 5.93 -14.75
CA SER A 614 37.64 6.38 -13.40
C SER A 614 36.61 5.83 -12.41
N ARG A 615 37.11 5.15 -11.38
CA ARG A 615 36.32 4.53 -10.29
C ARG A 615 36.16 5.51 -9.12
N ILE A 616 35.41 6.58 -9.34
CA ILE A 616 35.18 7.67 -8.39
C ILE A 616 33.68 7.70 -8.06
N PHE A 617 33.32 7.56 -6.77
CA PHE A 617 31.92 7.30 -6.37
C PHE A 617 31.21 8.46 -5.66
N GLN A 618 31.87 9.25 -4.82
CA GLN A 618 31.13 10.21 -3.97
C GLN A 618 31.11 11.63 -4.55
N GLU A 619 32.27 12.19 -4.90
CA GLU A 619 32.38 13.59 -5.31
C GLU A 619 32.12 13.81 -6.81
N SER A 620 32.57 12.88 -7.67
CA SER A 620 32.29 12.93 -9.11
C SER A 620 30.82 12.64 -9.44
N VAL A 621 30.18 11.78 -8.67
CA VAL A 621 28.76 11.42 -8.87
C VAL A 621 27.87 12.59 -8.48
N ARG A 622 28.17 13.27 -7.36
CA ARG A 622 27.46 14.49 -6.96
C ARG A 622 27.57 15.58 -8.03
N MET A 623 28.79 15.91 -8.47
CA MET A 623 28.99 16.94 -9.52
C MET A 623 28.30 16.57 -10.85
N GLN A 624 28.38 15.30 -11.26
CA GLN A 624 27.76 14.84 -12.51
C GLN A 624 26.24 14.83 -12.47
N TYR A 625 25.61 14.58 -11.32
CA TYR A 625 24.15 14.63 -11.16
C TYR A 625 23.64 16.06 -11.00
N GLU A 626 24.35 16.94 -10.28
CA GLU A 626 24.01 18.37 -10.15
C GLU A 626 24.17 19.13 -11.49
N GLU A 627 25.04 18.67 -12.39
CA GLU A 627 25.19 19.23 -13.74
C GLU A 627 24.05 18.85 -14.72
N ILE A 628 23.20 17.88 -14.37
CA ILE A 628 22.08 17.47 -15.22
C ILE A 628 20.95 18.50 -15.12
N ILE A 629 20.55 19.02 -16.28
CA ILE A 629 19.41 19.93 -16.43
C ILE A 629 18.16 19.28 -15.81
N ASP A 630 17.43 20.03 -14.98
CA ASP A 630 16.21 19.66 -14.26
C ASP A 630 16.38 18.84 -12.95
N VAL A 631 17.60 18.72 -12.39
CA VAL A 631 17.83 18.23 -11.01
C VAL A 631 17.99 19.41 -10.05
N ASP A 632 17.16 19.50 -9.01
CA ASP A 632 17.20 20.62 -8.04
C ASP A 632 18.12 20.32 -6.85
N SER A 633 18.03 19.10 -6.29
CA SER A 633 18.86 18.66 -5.18
C SER A 633 19.06 17.14 -5.16
N PHE A 634 20.18 16.71 -4.57
CA PHE A 634 20.65 15.33 -4.58
C PHE A 634 21.23 14.94 -3.22
N SER A 635 20.84 13.78 -2.71
CA SER A 635 21.38 13.22 -1.46
C SER A 635 21.70 11.73 -1.61
N LEU A 636 22.80 11.31 -0.99
CA LEU A 636 23.21 9.91 -0.91
C LEU A 636 22.59 9.26 0.33
N GLY A 637 22.32 7.96 0.24
CA GLY A 637 21.83 7.16 1.35
C GLY A 637 22.53 5.82 1.45
N LEU A 638 22.67 5.32 2.68
CA LEU A 638 23.06 3.95 2.96
C LEU A 638 21.92 3.27 3.71
N ARG A 639 21.32 2.24 3.09
CA ARG A 639 20.33 1.37 3.71
C ARG A 639 20.89 -0.02 3.87
N GLU A 640 21.00 -0.49 5.10
CA GLU A 640 21.52 -1.83 5.39
C GLU A 640 20.77 -2.46 6.56
N LYS A 641 20.75 -3.79 6.60
CA LYS A 641 20.33 -4.51 7.81
C LYS A 641 21.44 -4.42 8.85
N ALA A 642 21.08 -4.00 10.05
CA ALA A 642 21.98 -3.91 11.19
C ALA A 642 21.51 -4.81 12.33
N PHE A 643 22.43 -5.13 13.24
CA PHE A 643 22.17 -6.00 14.39
C PHE A 643 22.62 -5.33 15.68
N ASP A 644 21.83 -5.44 16.75
CA ASP A 644 22.24 -4.96 18.07
C ASP A 644 23.15 -6.01 18.72
N LEU A 645 24.35 -5.60 19.11
CA LEU A 645 25.35 -6.48 19.73
C LEU A 645 25.28 -6.47 21.27
N SER A 646 24.46 -5.59 21.86
CA SER A 646 24.32 -5.46 23.31
C SER A 646 23.35 -6.48 23.93
N THR A 647 22.51 -7.12 23.12
CA THR A 647 21.51 -8.08 23.56
C THR A 647 21.96 -9.52 23.33
N TYR A 648 21.54 -10.44 24.20
CA TYR A 648 21.89 -11.87 24.09
C TYR A 648 21.28 -12.54 22.85
N TYR A 649 20.19 -11.97 22.32
CA TYR A 649 19.54 -12.41 21.09
C TYR A 649 19.83 -11.41 19.97
N VAL A 650 20.58 -11.85 18.96
CA VAL A 650 20.86 -11.05 17.77
C VAL A 650 19.55 -10.78 17.02
N ARG A 651 19.01 -9.57 17.18
CA ARG A 651 17.82 -9.09 16.45
C ARG A 651 18.27 -8.18 15.32
N ASP A 652 17.73 -8.40 14.12
CA ASP A 652 17.96 -7.51 12.98
C ASP A 652 16.98 -6.34 13.01
N PHE A 653 17.45 -5.20 12.54
CA PHE A 653 16.67 -3.99 12.29
C PHE A 653 17.25 -3.26 11.08
N GLU A 654 16.55 -2.24 10.59
CA GLU A 654 16.95 -1.50 9.41
C GLU A 654 17.70 -0.22 9.79
N LEU A 655 18.90 -0.02 9.25
CA LEU A 655 19.64 1.23 9.40
C LEU A 655 19.53 2.03 8.11
N LEU A 656 19.08 3.28 8.23
CA LEU A 656 19.13 4.26 7.15
C LEU A 656 20.05 5.42 7.56
N ALA A 657 21.14 5.58 6.84
CA ALA A 657 22.01 6.74 7.00
C ALA A 657 21.82 7.68 5.80
N VAL A 658 21.53 8.95 6.07
CA VAL A 658 21.23 9.98 5.07
C VAL A 658 22.12 11.21 5.28
N ASP A 659 22.34 11.99 4.23
CA ASP A 659 23.02 13.28 4.38
C ASP A 659 22.07 14.29 5.06
N THR A 660 22.30 14.54 6.35
CA THR A 660 21.42 15.33 7.22
C THR A 660 21.27 16.79 6.77
N ASP A 661 22.26 17.33 6.06
CA ASP A 661 22.26 18.71 5.54
C ASP A 661 21.25 18.90 4.40
N ILE A 662 21.15 17.91 3.50
CA ILE A 662 20.41 18.03 2.23
C ILE A 662 19.07 17.30 2.28
N ILE A 663 18.96 16.23 3.09
CA ILE A 663 17.77 15.36 3.09
C ILE A 663 16.48 16.10 3.44
N LYS A 664 16.56 17.21 4.17
CA LYS A 664 15.41 18.04 4.57
C LYS A 664 14.71 18.71 3.38
N ASP A 665 15.44 18.99 2.31
CA ASP A 665 14.91 19.62 1.09
C ASP A 665 14.40 18.59 0.07
N ILE A 666 14.71 17.30 0.27
CA ILE A 666 14.37 16.21 -0.65
C ILE A 666 13.25 15.33 -0.10
N ALA A 667 13.37 14.94 1.17
CA ALA A 667 12.46 13.98 1.79
C ALA A 667 11.12 14.64 2.14
N TRP A 668 10.03 13.95 1.83
CA TRP A 668 8.69 14.40 2.24
C TRP A 668 8.45 14.14 3.73
N ILE A 669 8.44 15.21 4.52
CA ILE A 669 8.37 15.15 5.98
C ILE A 669 7.10 15.86 6.47
N ARG A 670 6.40 15.26 7.45
CA ARG A 670 5.24 15.87 8.14
C ARG A 670 5.56 16.23 9.59
N SER A 671 4.73 17.11 10.17
CA SER A 671 4.88 17.58 11.56
C SER A 671 4.57 16.52 12.63
N ASP A 672 3.92 15.42 12.26
CA ASP A 672 3.49 14.36 13.18
C ASP A 672 4.35 13.09 13.08
N PHE A 673 5.52 13.19 12.44
CA PHE A 673 6.46 12.08 12.33
C PHE A 673 7.30 11.86 13.58
N ALA A 674 7.33 12.82 14.50
CA ALA A 674 7.99 12.72 15.78
C ALA A 674 7.30 13.62 16.81
N ASN A 675 7.55 13.35 18.10
CA ASN A 675 7.16 14.23 19.20
C ASN A 675 8.02 15.51 19.23
N GLY A 676 7.76 16.45 18.31
CA GLY A 676 8.50 17.70 18.14
C GLY A 676 8.77 18.03 16.68
N SER A 677 9.72 18.94 16.43
CA SER A 677 10.21 19.21 15.06
C SER A 677 11.21 18.12 14.67
N ILE A 678 10.83 17.24 13.75
CA ILE A 678 11.75 16.25 13.17
C ILE A 678 12.93 16.91 12.45
N LEU A 679 12.78 18.13 11.94
CA LEU A 679 13.88 18.88 11.33
C LEU A 679 14.97 19.17 12.37
N ASP A 680 14.56 19.55 13.59
CA ASP A 680 15.47 19.82 14.72
C ASP A 680 16.15 18.52 15.18
N LEU A 681 15.44 17.39 15.14
CA LEU A 681 16.00 16.08 15.43
C LEU A 681 17.05 15.67 14.38
N ILE A 682 16.79 15.91 13.09
CA ILE A 682 17.76 15.66 12.01
C ILE A 682 18.99 16.58 12.18
N ASP A 683 18.81 17.84 12.58
CA ASP A 683 19.92 18.75 12.90
C ASP A 683 20.81 18.21 14.02
N SER A 684 20.20 17.63 15.07
CA SER A 684 20.95 17.07 16.20
C SER A 684 21.76 15.81 15.87
N LEU A 685 21.52 15.17 14.71
CA LEU A 685 22.34 14.07 14.21
C LEU A 685 23.66 14.53 13.58
N SER A 686 23.71 15.78 13.10
CA SER A 686 24.91 16.32 12.46
C SER A 686 25.99 16.58 13.51
N LEU A 687 27.21 16.08 13.26
CA LEU A 687 28.40 16.38 14.06
C LEU A 687 29.41 17.11 13.15
N ASP A 688 29.98 18.21 13.63
CA ASP A 688 30.76 19.13 12.80
C ASP A 688 32.15 18.61 12.36
N THR A 689 32.65 17.49 12.89
CA THR A 689 34.07 17.14 12.70
C THR A 689 34.32 15.67 12.38
N ILE A 690 34.35 15.33 11.09
CA ILE A 690 35.03 14.12 10.62
C ILE A 690 36.54 14.40 10.62
N PRO A 691 37.37 13.51 11.16
CA PRO A 691 38.81 13.61 11.07
C PRO A 691 39.34 13.71 9.63
N ASN A 692 40.11 14.76 9.34
CA ASN A 692 40.75 14.94 8.02
C ASN A 692 42.00 14.07 7.81
N GLY A 693 42.52 13.45 8.88
CA GLY A 693 43.75 12.65 8.86
C GLY A 693 45.02 13.47 8.66
N ILE A 694 46.18 12.81 8.62
CA ILE A 694 47.47 13.44 8.33
C ILE A 694 47.72 13.39 6.82
N VAL A 695 47.69 14.54 6.14
CA VAL A 695 47.91 14.63 4.69
C VAL A 695 49.32 14.16 4.33
N LEU A 696 49.44 13.25 3.36
CA LEU A 696 50.72 12.72 2.91
C LEU A 696 51.39 13.65 1.86
N PRO A 697 52.72 13.63 1.70
CA PRO A 697 53.41 14.50 0.74
C PRO A 697 53.16 14.15 -0.74
N GLU A 698 53.11 15.17 -1.61
CA GLU A 698 52.77 15.02 -3.05
C GLU A 698 53.73 14.13 -3.88
N ASN A 699 54.99 14.00 -3.43
CA ASN A 699 56.04 13.33 -4.21
C ASN A 699 56.42 11.93 -3.68
N MET A 700 55.58 11.31 -2.84
CA MET A 700 55.90 10.02 -2.22
C MET A 700 55.80 8.82 -3.20
N GLN A 701 56.76 7.90 -3.12
CA GLN A 701 56.76 6.62 -3.85
C GLN A 701 56.67 5.38 -2.94
N HIS A 702 57.11 5.52 -1.70
CA HIS A 702 57.04 4.47 -0.69
C HIS A 702 56.50 5.04 0.62
N LEU A 703 55.57 4.31 1.24
CA LEU A 703 55.21 4.50 2.62
C LEU A 703 55.94 3.44 3.43
N VAL A 704 56.73 3.88 4.40
CA VAL A 704 57.51 3.02 5.27
C VAL A 704 56.96 3.14 6.67
N VAL A 705 56.63 2.00 7.25
CA VAL A 705 56.12 1.88 8.61
C VAL A 705 57.09 0.96 9.35
N ASP A 706 57.75 1.49 10.39
CA ASP A 706 58.72 0.75 11.18
C ASP A 706 58.14 0.33 12.52
N ILE A 707 57.78 -0.95 12.62
CA ILE A 707 57.11 -1.52 13.79
C ILE A 707 57.92 -2.71 14.30
N LYS A 708 58.21 -2.71 15.59
CA LYS A 708 58.87 -3.81 16.29
C LYS A 708 57.91 -4.48 17.28
N PRO A 709 57.47 -5.73 17.04
CA PRO A 709 56.63 -6.43 17.99
C PRO A 709 57.45 -6.91 19.19
N GLN A 710 56.89 -6.84 20.40
CA GLN A 710 57.55 -7.36 21.61
C GLN A 710 57.79 -8.88 21.53
N ARG A 711 56.91 -9.61 20.84
CA ARG A 711 57.00 -11.06 20.58
C ARG A 711 56.50 -11.37 19.18
N SER A 712 57.07 -12.39 18.54
CA SER A 712 56.59 -12.89 17.25
C SER A 712 55.14 -13.41 17.36
N ARG A 713 54.27 -12.90 16.48
CA ARG A 713 52.84 -13.23 16.37
C ARG A 713 52.46 -13.41 14.89
N PRO A 714 52.57 -14.63 14.34
CA PRO A 714 52.32 -14.88 12.92
C PRO A 714 50.86 -14.69 12.50
N ASN A 715 49.91 -14.76 13.45
CA ASN A 715 48.48 -14.63 13.19
C ASN A 715 47.94 -13.20 13.32
N VAL A 716 48.81 -12.24 13.66
CA VAL A 716 48.44 -10.84 13.83
C VAL A 716 48.99 -10.05 12.64
N PHE A 717 48.11 -9.39 11.90
CA PHE A 717 48.42 -8.61 10.71
C PHE A 717 48.36 -7.12 11.01
N VAL A 718 49.20 -6.36 10.32
CA VAL A 718 49.19 -4.90 10.38
C VAL A 718 48.73 -4.35 9.04
N SER A 719 47.87 -3.32 9.04
CA SER A 719 47.48 -2.57 7.85
C SER A 719 47.48 -1.07 8.10
N VAL A 720 47.61 -0.28 7.04
CA VAL A 720 47.41 1.17 7.07
C VAL A 720 46.13 1.51 6.35
N LEU A 721 45.32 2.41 6.92
CA LEU A 721 44.13 2.96 6.31
C LEU A 721 44.43 4.39 5.82
N LEU A 722 44.28 4.59 4.52
CA LEU A 722 44.43 5.88 3.86
C LEU A 722 43.07 6.36 3.36
N ARG A 723 42.86 7.69 3.34
CA ARG A 723 41.71 8.32 2.70
C ARG A 723 42.19 9.17 1.53
N ASN A 724 41.65 8.96 0.33
CA ASN A 724 42.04 9.78 -0.82
C ASN A 724 41.30 11.14 -0.81
N SER A 725 41.71 12.06 -1.69
CA SER A 725 41.10 13.40 -1.80
C SER A 725 39.59 13.36 -2.08
N ASN A 726 39.14 12.33 -2.81
CA ASN A 726 37.73 12.11 -3.15
C ASN A 726 36.93 11.40 -2.03
N GLY A 727 37.50 11.25 -0.83
CA GLY A 727 36.84 10.74 0.36
C GLY A 727 36.85 9.22 0.58
N ARG A 728 37.43 8.42 -0.31
CA ARG A 728 37.44 6.94 -0.24
C ARG A 728 38.48 6.36 0.71
N TYR A 729 38.13 5.26 1.38
CA TYR A 729 39.00 4.53 2.30
C TYR A 729 39.73 3.37 1.61
N ILE A 730 41.06 3.34 1.73
CA ILE A 730 41.92 2.33 1.12
C ILE A 730 42.82 1.72 2.18
N GLY A 731 42.64 0.41 2.43
CA GLY A 731 43.48 -0.36 3.34
C GLY A 731 44.67 -1.00 2.63
N TYR A 732 45.89 -0.79 3.14
CA TYR A 732 47.11 -1.47 2.69
C TYR A 732 47.61 -2.44 3.75
N ASN A 733 47.63 -3.73 3.43
CA ASN A 733 48.18 -4.74 4.32
C ASN A 733 49.72 -4.72 4.31
N LEU A 734 50.33 -4.60 5.50
CA LEU A 734 51.78 -4.55 5.71
C LEU A 734 52.40 -5.92 5.98
N GLY A 735 51.60 -6.97 6.20
CA GLY A 735 52.05 -8.33 6.55
C GLY A 735 51.78 -8.70 8.01
N SER A 736 52.29 -9.86 8.44
CA SER A 736 52.15 -10.36 9.82
C SER A 736 53.37 -10.07 10.70
N LEU A 737 53.15 -10.00 12.02
CA LEU A 737 54.17 -9.67 13.03
C LEU A 737 55.11 -10.85 13.33
N VAL A 738 55.85 -11.37 12.36
CA VAL A 738 56.67 -12.59 12.53
C VAL A 738 58.06 -12.32 13.12
N ASN A 739 58.62 -11.11 12.96
CA ASN A 739 60.03 -10.85 13.24
C ASN A 739 60.25 -9.97 14.50
N PRO A 740 60.97 -10.45 15.54
CA PRO A 740 61.25 -9.68 16.76
C PRO A 740 62.37 -8.62 16.61
N ASP A 741 63.19 -8.69 15.56
CA ASP A 741 64.28 -7.73 15.30
C ASP A 741 63.81 -6.41 14.64
N GLY A 742 62.50 -6.25 14.42
CA GLY A 742 61.89 -5.11 13.74
C GLY A 742 61.31 -5.51 12.38
N LEU A 743 60.06 -5.14 12.14
CA LEU A 743 59.39 -5.30 10.87
C LEU A 743 59.43 -3.95 10.15
N VAL A 744 60.50 -3.70 9.39
CA VAL A 744 60.52 -2.57 8.43
C VAL A 744 59.71 -3.00 7.22
N SER A 745 58.38 -2.86 7.29
CA SER A 745 57.53 -3.15 6.13
C SER A 745 57.52 -1.94 5.21
N ARG A 746 58.13 -2.08 4.04
CA ARG A 746 58.10 -1.06 2.98
C ARG A 746 56.95 -1.37 2.03
N VAL A 747 55.90 -0.55 2.08
CA VAL A 747 54.84 -0.62 1.06
C VAL A 747 55.23 0.28 -0.09
N ARG A 748 55.42 -0.32 -1.26
CA ARG A 748 55.53 0.43 -2.50
C ARG A 748 54.16 0.96 -2.88
N ILE A 749 53.95 2.25 -2.72
CA ILE A 749 52.74 2.94 -3.13
C ILE A 749 53.00 3.52 -4.52
N ARG A 750 52.52 2.84 -5.56
CA ARG A 750 52.57 3.41 -6.91
C ARG A 750 51.57 4.56 -6.98
N ARG A 751 51.99 5.72 -7.51
CA ARG A 751 51.09 6.79 -7.92
C ARG A 751 50.14 6.21 -8.99
N ASN A 752 48.93 5.88 -8.56
CA ASN A 752 47.85 5.36 -9.38
C ASN A 752 46.61 6.22 -9.08
N ASP A 753 45.76 6.40 -10.09
CA ASP A 753 44.59 7.28 -10.01
C ASP A 753 43.65 6.90 -8.84
N GLU A 754 43.65 5.63 -8.43
CA GLU A 754 42.87 5.10 -7.30
C GLU A 754 43.23 5.73 -5.94
N LEU A 755 44.50 6.08 -5.71
CA LEU A 755 44.99 6.52 -4.39
C LEU A 755 45.03 8.05 -4.24
N TRP A 756 45.22 8.77 -5.33
CA TRP A 756 45.34 10.23 -5.31
C TRP A 756 44.01 10.93 -5.56
N GLY A 757 43.10 10.33 -6.35
CA GLY A 757 41.89 11.05 -6.79
C GLY A 757 42.25 12.27 -7.67
N GLU A 758 41.28 13.16 -7.88
CA GLU A 758 41.46 14.36 -8.71
C GLU A 758 41.93 15.59 -7.89
N GLY A 759 41.84 15.53 -6.55
CA GLY A 759 41.98 16.69 -5.66
C GLY A 759 43.25 16.80 -4.81
N GLY A 760 44.22 15.89 -4.88
CA GLY A 760 45.49 16.00 -4.13
C GLY A 760 45.96 14.72 -3.41
N PRO A 761 47.01 14.78 -2.57
CA PRO A 761 47.56 13.60 -1.91
C PRO A 761 46.60 12.99 -0.87
N PRO A 762 46.63 11.66 -0.65
CA PRO A 762 45.80 11.00 0.37
C PRO A 762 46.23 11.37 1.80
N SER A 763 45.32 11.25 2.76
CA SER A 763 45.59 11.38 4.18
C SER A 763 45.68 10.01 4.88
N LEU A 764 46.57 9.92 5.86
CA LEU A 764 46.68 8.79 6.78
C LEU A 764 45.57 8.91 7.85
N ILE A 765 44.77 7.86 8.00
CA ILE A 765 43.66 7.81 8.97
C ILE A 765 44.01 6.93 10.16
N ALA A 766 44.48 5.70 9.91
CA ALA A 766 44.77 4.76 10.99
C ALA A 766 45.84 3.73 10.61
N LEU A 767 46.61 3.30 11.60
CA LEU A 767 47.41 2.08 11.61
C LEU A 767 46.64 1.01 12.39
N ARG A 768 46.31 -0.09 11.73
CA ARG A 768 45.43 -1.14 12.24
C ARG A 768 46.18 -2.44 12.45
N ILE A 769 45.79 -3.16 13.49
CA ILE A 769 46.29 -4.47 13.87
C ILE A 769 45.08 -5.38 14.06
N TYR A 770 45.10 -6.57 13.48
CA TYR A 770 43.96 -7.48 13.55
C TYR A 770 44.38 -8.95 13.39
N SER A 771 43.57 -9.85 13.94
CA SER A 771 43.65 -11.29 13.70
C SER A 771 42.68 -11.69 12.58
N ARG A 772 43.11 -12.60 11.69
CA ARG A 772 42.26 -13.22 10.64
C ARG A 772 41.89 -14.68 10.95
N ASN A 773 42.18 -15.15 12.16
CA ASN A 773 41.95 -16.53 12.54
C ASN A 773 40.69 -16.65 13.42
N THR A 774 39.70 -17.43 12.98
CA THR A 774 38.47 -17.70 13.75
C THR A 774 38.69 -18.67 14.92
N ASP A 775 39.74 -19.50 14.83
CA ASP A 775 39.93 -20.64 15.74
C ASP A 775 40.78 -20.29 16.96
N VAL A 776 41.37 -19.09 16.97
CA VAL A 776 42.26 -18.60 18.03
C VAL A 776 41.80 -17.19 18.43
N LEU A 777 41.57 -16.99 19.73
CA LEU A 777 41.26 -15.67 20.31
C LEU A 777 42.35 -14.66 19.96
N PHE A 778 41.98 -13.40 19.76
CA PHE A 778 42.96 -12.36 19.47
C PHE A 778 43.70 -12.01 20.76
N ASP A 779 44.82 -12.68 21.03
CA ASP A 779 45.58 -12.50 22.27
C ASP A 779 46.20 -11.08 22.37
N GLY A 780 46.18 -10.53 23.59
CA GLY A 780 46.75 -9.20 23.89
C GLY A 780 48.27 -9.16 23.76
N GLY A 781 48.82 -8.02 23.32
CA GLY A 781 50.24 -7.84 23.00
C GLY A 781 50.67 -6.37 22.93
N SER A 782 51.92 -6.11 22.57
CA SER A 782 52.42 -4.75 22.36
C SER A 782 53.37 -4.66 21.16
N ILE A 783 53.37 -3.49 20.53
CA ILE A 783 54.29 -3.10 19.47
C ILE A 783 54.97 -1.78 19.81
N LEU A 784 56.23 -1.62 19.42
CA LEU A 784 56.94 -0.35 19.39
C LEU A 784 56.91 0.19 17.94
N LEU A 785 56.33 1.37 17.74
CA LEU A 785 56.32 2.10 16.48
C LEU A 785 57.43 3.15 16.52
N ASN A 786 58.50 2.96 15.75
CA ASN A 786 59.60 3.92 15.67
C ASN A 786 59.25 5.14 14.80
N GLY A 787 58.28 5.00 13.90
CA GLY A 787 57.80 6.10 13.07
C GLY A 787 57.18 5.64 11.74
N ILE A 788 56.50 6.58 11.09
CA ILE A 788 55.96 6.46 9.74
C ILE A 788 56.57 7.57 8.89
N TRP A 789 57.19 7.21 7.77
CA TRP A 789 57.75 8.19 6.84
C TRP A 789 57.45 7.81 5.39
N THR A 790 57.49 8.82 4.53
CA THR A 790 57.42 8.65 3.09
C THR A 790 58.80 8.81 2.48
N VAL A 791 59.04 8.10 1.37
CA VAL A 791 60.27 8.22 0.59
C VAL A 791 59.90 8.69 -0.81
N ASN A 792 60.47 9.81 -1.23
CA ASN A 792 60.27 10.35 -2.58
C ASN A 792 61.15 9.63 -3.62
N GLY A 793 61.00 9.99 -4.90
CA GLY A 793 61.77 9.39 -5.99
C GLY A 793 63.29 9.63 -5.94
N GLU A 794 63.73 10.60 -5.14
CA GLU A 794 65.15 10.95 -4.94
C GLU A 794 65.75 10.25 -3.70
N GLY A 795 64.94 9.50 -2.94
CA GLY A 795 65.37 8.79 -1.73
C GLY A 795 65.33 9.65 -0.46
N GLU A 796 64.80 10.87 -0.52
CA GLU A 796 64.59 11.74 0.64
C GLU A 796 63.49 11.18 1.54
N LYS A 797 63.74 11.20 2.85
CA LYS A 797 62.80 10.75 3.87
C LYS A 797 62.01 11.93 4.43
N LEU A 798 60.69 11.91 4.26
CA LEU A 798 59.78 12.90 4.85
C LEU A 798 58.97 12.22 5.97
N VAL A 799 59.19 12.67 7.20
CA VAL A 799 58.52 12.12 8.40
C VAL A 799 57.04 12.49 8.38
N VAL A 800 56.17 11.49 8.53
CA VAL A 800 54.71 11.65 8.63
C VAL A 800 54.27 11.55 10.09
N LEU A 801 54.82 10.59 10.83
CA LEU A 801 54.51 10.31 12.22
C LEU A 801 55.77 9.91 12.97
N ASP A 802 56.05 10.56 14.10
CA ASP A 802 57.20 10.29 14.96
C ASP A 802 56.91 10.80 16.38
N GLU A 803 57.79 10.50 17.35
CA GLU A 803 57.66 10.91 18.76
C GLU A 803 57.43 12.43 18.93
N ASN A 804 57.97 13.24 18.02
CA ASN A 804 57.90 14.70 18.07
C ASN A 804 56.56 15.25 17.53
N ASN A 805 55.74 14.43 16.87
CA ASN A 805 54.46 14.80 16.28
C ASN A 805 53.33 13.87 16.75
N SER A 806 53.44 13.34 17.97
CA SER A 806 52.52 12.35 18.53
C SER A 806 51.23 12.91 19.14
N ASP A 807 51.14 14.24 19.32
CA ASP A 807 50.04 14.90 20.05
C ASP A 807 48.67 14.73 19.39
N ASN A 808 48.64 14.43 18.08
CA ASN A 808 47.41 14.25 17.30
C ASN A 808 46.98 12.78 17.19
N ILE A 809 47.60 11.87 17.92
CA ILE A 809 47.37 10.43 17.79
C ILE A 809 46.50 9.91 18.93
N ALA A 810 45.62 8.95 18.64
CA ALA A 810 44.79 8.29 19.65
C ALA A 810 44.69 6.78 19.43
N VAL A 811 44.25 6.06 20.46
CA VAL A 811 43.89 4.64 20.35
C VAL A 811 42.72 4.51 19.37
N LEU A 812 42.83 3.58 18.42
CA LEU A 812 41.76 3.22 17.53
C LEU A 812 40.68 2.45 18.29
N LYS A 813 39.62 3.15 18.67
CA LYS A 813 38.46 2.58 19.39
C LYS A 813 37.37 2.15 18.41
N SER A 814 37.59 1.03 17.74
CA SER A 814 36.63 0.44 16.79
C SER A 814 35.76 -0.68 17.38
N SER A 815 35.94 -1.06 18.65
CA SER A 815 35.02 -1.94 19.41
C SER A 815 35.31 -1.88 20.92
N PRO A 816 34.51 -2.51 21.81
CA PRO A 816 34.63 -2.38 23.26
C PRO A 816 35.90 -3.05 23.78
N ASP A 817 36.38 -4.12 23.12
CA ASP A 817 37.63 -4.77 23.53
C ASP A 817 38.86 -3.86 23.29
N ALA A 818 38.73 -2.75 22.56
CA ALA A 818 39.76 -1.71 22.49
C ALA A 818 39.78 -0.80 23.73
N GLY A 819 38.84 -0.96 24.68
CA GLY A 819 38.74 -0.14 25.89
C GLY A 819 39.94 -0.28 26.83
N GLY A 820 40.66 -1.41 26.76
CA GLY A 820 41.90 -1.65 27.50
C GLY A 820 43.18 -1.31 26.74
N ASP A 821 43.07 -0.84 25.49
CA ASP A 821 44.23 -0.51 24.67
C ASP A 821 44.85 0.82 25.12
N SER A 822 46.17 0.93 25.03
CA SER A 822 46.91 2.11 25.47
C SER A 822 48.04 2.48 24.52
N ILE A 823 48.30 3.78 24.45
CA ILE A 823 49.45 4.37 23.75
C ILE A 823 50.32 5.05 24.79
N ILE A 824 51.62 4.73 24.79
CA ILE A 824 52.61 5.31 25.69
C ILE A 824 53.79 5.77 24.84
N ASN A 825 54.23 7.02 25.01
CA ASN A 825 55.45 7.51 24.39
C ASN A 825 56.65 6.99 25.20
N ASP A 826 57.54 6.25 24.54
CA ASP A 826 58.76 5.74 25.14
C ASP A 826 59.92 6.71 24.87
N PHE A 827 60.16 7.59 25.83
CA PHE A 827 61.19 8.64 25.76
C PHE A 827 62.64 8.10 25.77
N GLU A 828 62.87 6.83 26.14
CA GLU A 828 64.21 6.22 26.13
C GLU A 828 64.59 5.62 24.76
N SER A 829 63.62 5.06 24.03
CA SER A 829 63.84 4.45 22.71
C SER A 829 63.48 5.36 21.53
N GLY A 830 62.79 6.47 21.81
CA GLY A 830 62.38 7.45 20.81
C GLY A 830 61.17 7.02 19.98
N GLY A 831 60.28 6.18 20.53
CA GLY A 831 59.19 5.54 19.79
C GLY A 831 57.87 5.46 20.56
N ILE A 832 56.80 5.07 19.86
CA ILE A 832 55.44 4.99 20.40
C ILE A 832 55.10 3.53 20.70
N ILE A 833 54.83 3.19 21.97
CA ILE A 833 54.38 1.85 22.36
C ILE A 833 52.86 1.79 22.29
N PHE A 834 52.32 0.93 21.43
CA PHE A 834 50.91 0.57 21.41
C PHE A 834 50.71 -0.82 22.00
N SER A 835 49.90 -0.91 23.05
CA SER A 835 49.55 -2.16 23.74
C SER A 835 48.06 -2.44 23.61
N TRP A 836 47.70 -3.68 23.27
CA TRP A 836 46.30 -4.12 23.15
C TRP A 836 45.98 -5.31 24.05
N GLY A 837 44.74 -5.35 24.52
CA GLY A 837 44.20 -6.46 25.31
C GLY A 837 43.77 -7.67 24.47
N PRO A 838 43.45 -8.82 25.11
CA PRO A 838 42.80 -9.91 24.42
C PRO A 838 41.40 -9.50 23.93
N GLY A 839 40.99 -9.96 22.75
CA GLY A 839 39.71 -9.60 22.16
C GLY A 839 39.24 -10.50 21.03
N SER A 840 38.28 -9.99 20.27
CA SER A 840 37.66 -10.69 19.14
C SER A 840 38.54 -10.66 17.89
N SER A 841 38.61 -11.77 17.16
CA SER A 841 39.22 -11.82 15.82
C SER A 841 38.39 -11.04 14.80
N PHE A 842 39.01 -10.58 13.71
CA PHE A 842 38.37 -9.71 12.71
C PHE A 842 37.82 -8.38 13.26
N VAL A 843 38.44 -7.85 14.32
CA VAL A 843 38.20 -6.49 14.78
C VAL A 843 39.53 -5.72 14.77
N PRO A 844 39.62 -4.55 14.10
CA PRO A 844 40.88 -3.83 14.10
C PRO A 844 41.10 -3.19 15.47
N ARG A 845 42.35 -3.14 15.88
CA ARG A 845 42.90 -2.37 17.00
C ARG A 845 44.02 -1.49 16.44
N GLY A 846 44.55 -0.55 17.20
CA GLY A 846 45.75 0.17 16.77
C GLY A 846 45.69 1.66 17.06
N ILE A 847 46.25 2.42 16.13
CA ILE A 847 46.56 3.83 16.30
C ILE A 847 45.78 4.62 15.24
N SER A 848 45.03 5.61 15.65
CA SER A 848 44.26 6.53 14.80
C SER A 848 44.89 7.92 14.83
N THR A 849 44.81 8.68 13.74
CA THR A 849 45.30 10.08 13.66
C THR A 849 44.38 11.09 14.34
N THR A 850 43.34 10.64 15.05
CA THR A 850 42.40 11.47 15.82
C THR A 850 41.65 10.62 16.85
N SER A 851 41.37 11.20 18.02
CA SER A 851 40.49 10.61 19.05
C SER A 851 39.02 10.86 18.73
N PHE A 852 38.47 10.19 17.71
CA PHE A 852 37.02 10.22 17.49
C PHE A 852 36.34 9.19 18.39
N ASN A 853 35.92 9.62 19.57
CA ASN A 853 35.31 8.76 20.60
C ASN A 853 33.82 9.09 20.85
N THR A 854 33.23 9.91 19.99
CA THR A 854 31.81 10.27 20.05
C THR A 854 31.01 9.22 19.31
N PRO A 855 30.12 8.46 19.98
CA PRO A 855 29.23 7.52 19.31
C PRO A 855 28.40 8.26 18.25
N VAL A 856 28.02 7.54 17.19
CA VAL A 856 27.20 8.12 16.12
C VAL A 856 25.80 8.36 16.65
N GLY A 857 25.33 9.61 16.56
CA GLY A 857 23.95 9.94 16.89
C GLY A 857 22.98 9.16 16.00
N VAL A 858 21.96 8.55 16.61
CA VAL A 858 20.89 7.87 15.89
C VAL A 858 19.52 8.29 16.43
N LEU A 859 18.55 8.43 15.52
CA LEU A 859 17.14 8.52 15.84
C LEU A 859 16.55 7.11 15.78
N ALA A 860 15.84 6.71 16.82
CA ALA A 860 15.28 5.37 16.93
C ALA A 860 13.75 5.38 16.77
N SER A 861 13.21 4.33 16.17
CA SER A 861 11.76 4.13 16.16
C SER A 861 11.24 3.66 17.52
N GLU A 862 9.99 4.03 17.85
CA GLU A 862 9.33 3.61 19.11
C GLU A 862 9.42 2.08 19.31
N GLU A 863 9.13 1.30 18.27
CA GLU A 863 9.18 -0.16 18.33
C GLU A 863 10.60 -0.70 18.53
N PHE A 864 11.62 -0.02 18.00
CA PHE A 864 13.01 -0.37 18.27
C PHE A 864 13.36 -0.17 19.75
N LEU A 865 12.90 0.93 20.37
CA LEU A 865 13.12 1.24 21.78
C LEU A 865 12.43 0.21 22.69
N LEU A 866 11.14 -0.06 22.42
CA LEU A 866 10.33 -0.99 23.20
C LEU A 866 10.83 -2.43 23.14
N GLU A 867 11.25 -2.91 21.98
CA GLU A 867 11.66 -4.31 21.83
C GLU A 867 13.08 -4.60 22.35
N ASN A 868 13.98 -3.62 22.31
CA ASN A 868 15.37 -3.76 22.72
C ASN A 868 15.62 -3.21 24.14
N ASP A 869 14.56 -2.82 24.86
CA ASP A 869 14.61 -2.21 26.19
C ASP A 869 15.64 -1.04 26.24
N LYS A 870 15.55 -0.12 25.27
CA LYS A 870 16.46 1.05 25.14
C LYS A 870 15.75 2.35 25.45
N GLU A 871 16.49 3.31 25.99
CA GLU A 871 16.02 4.67 26.27
C GLU A 871 16.85 5.73 25.52
N ILE A 872 16.29 6.93 25.37
CA ILE A 872 17.02 8.06 24.77
C ILE A 872 18.24 8.39 25.64
N GLY A 873 19.42 8.48 25.01
CA GLY A 873 20.71 8.68 25.65
C GLY A 873 21.55 7.40 25.80
N ASP A 874 20.97 6.23 25.56
CA ASP A 874 21.72 4.97 25.61
C ASP A 874 22.78 4.89 24.53
N VAL A 875 23.95 4.35 24.90
CA VAL A 875 25.07 4.09 24.00
C VAL A 875 25.28 2.58 23.88
N PHE A 876 25.32 2.07 22.66
CA PHE A 876 25.47 0.64 22.38
C PHE A 876 26.16 0.42 21.04
N GLU A 877 26.45 -0.84 20.70
CA GLU A 877 27.10 -1.19 19.43
C GLU A 877 26.14 -1.90 18.49
N ILE A 878 26.21 -1.49 17.22
CA ILE A 878 25.49 -2.12 16.13
C ILE A 878 26.46 -2.74 15.14
N SER A 879 26.06 -3.83 14.48
CA SER A 879 26.83 -4.46 13.41
C SER A 879 26.22 -4.17 12.04
N ILE A 880 26.98 -3.56 11.14
CA ILE A 880 26.59 -3.25 9.74
C ILE A 880 27.57 -3.98 8.81
N LYS A 881 27.12 -4.87 7.93
CA LYS A 881 28.03 -5.69 7.08
C LYS A 881 29.20 -6.34 7.85
N ARG A 882 28.93 -6.81 9.09
CA ARG A 882 29.91 -7.40 10.03
C ARG A 882 30.91 -6.41 10.63
N GLN A 883 30.64 -5.11 10.52
CA GLN A 883 31.44 -4.02 11.08
C GLN A 883 30.73 -3.42 12.29
N ASN A 884 31.46 -3.25 13.39
CA ASN A 884 30.88 -2.70 14.62
C ASN A 884 30.93 -1.17 14.58
N VAL A 885 29.80 -0.54 14.89
CA VAL A 885 29.68 0.91 14.98
C VAL A 885 29.04 1.28 16.32
N PRO A 886 29.71 2.11 17.14
CA PRO A 886 29.12 2.62 18.37
C PRO A 886 28.10 3.71 18.03
N VAL A 887 26.89 3.57 18.56
CA VAL A 887 25.77 4.50 18.34
C VAL A 887 25.19 4.99 19.66
N SER A 888 24.65 6.20 19.65
CA SER A 888 23.94 6.80 20.78
C SER A 888 22.56 7.29 20.37
N ILE A 889 21.53 6.95 21.13
CA ILE A 889 20.16 7.37 20.84
C ILE A 889 19.99 8.84 21.19
N VAL A 890 19.78 9.70 20.20
CA VAL A 890 19.63 11.16 20.37
C VAL A 890 18.17 11.54 20.51
N GLY A 891 17.26 10.80 19.87
CA GLY A 891 15.83 11.07 19.91
C GLY A 891 15.00 9.91 19.37
N GLU A 892 13.70 10.02 19.60
CA GLU A 892 12.67 9.10 19.13
C GLU A 892 11.93 9.69 17.93
N VAL A 893 11.65 8.85 16.94
CA VAL A 893 10.89 9.20 15.73
C VAL A 893 9.84 8.13 15.47
N ASP A 894 8.59 8.54 15.25
CA ASP A 894 7.50 7.61 14.96
C ASP A 894 7.60 7.13 13.50
N PHE A 895 7.80 8.06 12.57
CA PHE A 895 7.82 7.80 11.13
C PHE A 895 9.02 8.48 10.44
N PHE A 896 9.67 7.75 9.54
CA PHE A 896 10.68 8.31 8.65
C PHE A 896 10.41 7.83 7.21
N PRO A 897 10.44 8.71 6.20
CA PRO A 897 10.08 8.34 4.82
C PRO A 897 10.79 7.06 4.39
N THR A 898 10.09 6.22 3.62
CA THR A 898 10.51 4.89 3.12
C THR A 898 10.55 3.77 4.15
N MET A 899 10.38 4.03 5.45
CA MET A 899 10.26 3.00 6.48
C MET A 899 8.84 2.44 6.52
N ILE A 900 8.58 1.44 5.68
CA ILE A 900 7.26 0.85 5.47
C ILE A 900 7.08 -0.38 6.37
N GLY A 901 5.91 -0.50 7.01
CA GLY A 901 5.52 -1.68 7.80
C GLY A 901 4.68 -1.27 9.01
N LYS A 902 3.96 -2.23 9.62
CA LYS A 902 3.05 -1.96 10.75
C LYS A 902 3.74 -1.25 11.92
N LYS A 903 5.01 -1.62 12.18
CA LYS A 903 5.92 -1.04 13.16
C LYS A 903 7.37 -1.36 12.77
N PRO A 904 7.96 -0.58 11.84
CA PRO A 904 9.30 -0.88 11.37
C PRO A 904 10.31 -0.58 12.49
N LYS A 905 11.26 -1.50 12.67
CA LYS A 905 12.36 -1.34 13.62
C LYS A 905 13.50 -0.73 12.85
N TYR A 906 13.79 0.53 13.12
CA TYR A 906 14.81 1.22 12.36
C TYR A 906 15.57 2.26 13.17
N LEU A 907 16.77 2.54 12.70
CA LEU A 907 17.60 3.66 13.15
C LEU A 907 17.86 4.59 11.96
N VAL A 908 17.75 5.89 12.18
CA VAL A 908 18.15 6.93 11.22
C VAL A 908 19.39 7.64 11.74
N SER A 909 20.37 7.88 10.88
CA SER A 909 21.68 8.41 11.28
C SER A 909 22.29 9.31 10.21
N ASP A 910 23.33 10.04 10.59
CA ASP A 910 24.12 10.80 9.61
C ASP A 910 25.01 9.86 8.78
N LEU A 911 24.88 9.98 7.45
CA LEU A 911 25.61 9.17 6.48
C LEU A 911 27.12 9.26 6.65
N LYS A 912 27.64 10.49 6.83
CA LYS A 912 29.08 10.72 6.82
C LYS A 912 29.75 10.05 8.03
N HIS A 913 29.08 10.09 9.19
CA HIS A 913 29.56 9.47 10.43
C HIS A 913 29.48 7.94 10.42
N ILE A 914 28.36 7.36 9.96
CA ILE A 914 28.25 5.91 9.81
C ILE A 914 29.31 5.37 8.86
N LEU A 915 29.49 6.01 7.70
CA LEU A 915 30.48 5.56 6.72
C LEU A 915 31.91 5.68 7.27
N TYR A 916 32.22 6.73 8.03
CA TYR A 916 33.51 6.85 8.69
C TYR A 916 33.77 5.67 9.63
N TYR A 917 32.88 5.41 10.59
CA TYR A 917 33.08 4.33 11.56
C TYR A 917 33.11 2.95 10.91
N ALA A 918 32.16 2.67 10.01
CA ALA A 918 32.02 1.36 9.38
C ALA A 918 33.22 1.03 8.46
N ASN A 919 33.83 2.02 7.81
CA ASN A 919 35.03 1.82 6.99
C ASN A 919 36.33 1.80 7.82
N VAL A 920 36.38 2.54 8.93
CA VAL A 920 37.52 2.49 9.86
C VAL A 920 37.65 1.09 10.48
N SER A 921 36.54 0.48 10.88
CA SER A 921 36.51 -0.89 11.39
C SER A 921 36.73 -1.97 10.32
N ASN A 922 36.62 -1.62 9.03
CA ASN A 922 36.69 -2.58 7.93
C ASN A 922 38.11 -3.09 7.63
N ILE A 923 38.40 -4.33 8.04
CA ILE A 923 39.71 -4.97 7.93
C ILE A 923 40.08 -5.44 6.52
N ILE A 924 39.13 -5.51 5.60
CA ILE A 924 39.40 -6.03 4.26
C ILE A 924 40.25 -5.01 3.49
N ALA A 925 41.50 -5.37 3.20
CA ALA A 925 42.50 -4.51 2.56
C ALA A 925 42.33 -4.41 1.02
N ASP A 926 41.11 -4.58 0.52
CA ASP A 926 40.79 -4.47 -0.90
C ASP A 926 39.90 -3.24 -1.11
N ALA A 927 40.21 -2.42 -2.12
CA ALA A 927 39.42 -1.26 -2.50
C ALA A 927 37.99 -1.62 -2.95
N GLN A 928 37.70 -2.92 -3.13
CA GLN A 928 36.39 -3.46 -3.44
C GLN A 928 35.50 -3.74 -2.21
N ALA A 929 36.03 -3.61 -0.99
CA ALA A 929 35.33 -3.97 0.23
C ALA A 929 34.81 -2.77 1.03
N GLU A 930 35.05 -1.54 0.57
CA GLU A 930 34.52 -0.31 1.17
C GLU A 930 33.00 -0.37 1.26
N ILE A 931 32.44 0.09 2.38
CA ILE A 931 31.01 0.29 2.51
C ILE A 931 30.71 1.61 1.81
N GLU A 932 30.10 1.51 0.64
CA GLU A 932 29.64 2.63 -0.19
C GLU A 932 28.13 2.86 0.02
N PRO A 933 27.64 4.11 -0.08
CA PRO A 933 26.23 4.41 -0.26
C PRO A 933 25.58 3.54 -1.33
N ASN A 934 24.38 3.05 -1.09
CA ASN A 934 23.65 2.16 -2.01
C ASN A 934 22.30 2.73 -2.45
N GLU A 935 21.91 3.90 -1.94
CA GLU A 935 20.74 4.67 -2.35
C GLU A 935 21.10 6.08 -2.80
N VAL A 936 20.30 6.61 -3.72
CA VAL A 936 20.34 8.00 -4.19
C VAL A 936 18.94 8.57 -4.15
N TRP A 937 18.81 9.78 -3.60
CA TRP A 937 17.56 10.51 -3.41
C TRP A 937 17.65 11.82 -4.20
N ILE A 938 16.67 12.09 -5.05
CA ILE A 938 16.69 13.21 -5.99
C ILE A 938 15.38 13.98 -5.90
N SER A 939 15.49 15.31 -5.83
CA SER A 939 14.38 16.26 -6.00
C SER A 939 14.44 16.87 -7.40
N THR A 940 13.29 16.98 -8.07
CA THR A 940 13.22 17.51 -9.45
C THR A 940 11.90 18.22 -9.73
N GLY A 941 12.01 19.46 -10.23
CA GLY A 941 10.90 20.22 -10.80
C GLY A 941 10.50 19.84 -12.25
N ALA A 942 11.09 18.78 -12.84
CA ALA A 942 10.84 18.40 -14.22
C ALA A 942 9.38 17.99 -14.49
N SER A 943 8.82 18.40 -15.63
CA SER A 943 7.52 17.89 -16.10
C SER A 943 7.63 16.41 -16.56
N GLU A 944 6.53 15.66 -16.54
CA GLU A 944 6.46 14.21 -16.82
C GLU A 944 7.13 13.81 -18.16
N ILE A 945 7.07 14.68 -19.17
CA ILE A 945 7.70 14.50 -20.50
C ILE A 945 9.24 14.60 -20.42
N ASN A 946 9.76 15.49 -19.56
CA ASN A 946 11.20 15.64 -19.35
C ASN A 946 11.74 14.57 -18.39
N LYS A 947 10.93 14.06 -17.46
CA LYS A 947 11.35 13.03 -16.48
C LYS A 947 11.85 11.74 -17.14
N GLN A 948 11.24 11.28 -18.24
CA GLN A 948 11.73 10.10 -18.95
C GLN A 948 13.11 10.32 -19.61
N GLN A 949 13.33 11.52 -20.17
CA GLN A 949 14.64 11.89 -20.73
C GLN A 949 15.67 12.09 -19.62
N LEU A 950 15.28 12.70 -18.51
CA LEU A 950 16.10 12.84 -17.31
C LEU A 950 16.51 11.46 -16.79
N LEU A 951 15.58 10.52 -16.65
CA LEU A 951 15.85 9.16 -16.16
C LEU A 951 16.77 8.38 -17.12
N ALA A 952 16.62 8.56 -18.44
CA ALA A 952 17.57 8.03 -19.42
C ALA A 952 18.97 8.67 -19.31
N ASN A 953 19.04 9.98 -19.06
CA ASN A 953 20.30 10.68 -18.84
C ASN A 953 20.97 10.25 -17.52
N LEU A 954 20.20 10.13 -16.43
CA LEU A 954 20.68 9.62 -15.13
C LEU A 954 21.31 8.23 -15.27
N LEU A 955 20.71 7.35 -16.07
CA LEU A 955 21.23 6.00 -16.34
C LEU A 955 22.47 5.97 -17.24
N ASN A 956 22.67 6.99 -18.09
CA ASN A 956 23.78 7.06 -19.03
C ASN A 956 25.01 7.79 -18.44
N VAL A 957 24.81 8.68 -17.47
CA VAL A 957 25.87 9.50 -16.87
C VAL A 957 26.72 8.69 -15.89
N VAL A 958 26.21 7.57 -15.36
CA VAL A 958 26.83 6.88 -14.23
C VAL A 958 27.24 5.43 -14.57
N ASN A 959 28.48 5.06 -14.20
CA ASN A 959 29.00 3.68 -14.21
C ASN A 959 28.30 2.76 -13.19
N TYR A 960 27.08 3.09 -12.76
CA TYR A 960 26.29 2.36 -11.78
C TYR A 960 24.88 2.17 -12.32
N THR A 961 24.44 0.92 -12.40
CA THR A 961 23.06 0.56 -12.70
C THR A 961 22.28 0.43 -11.41
N PRO A 962 21.19 1.18 -11.22
CA PRO A 962 20.30 0.98 -10.08
C PRO A 962 19.63 -0.40 -10.19
N GLY A 963 19.56 -1.12 -9.06
CA GLY A 963 18.81 -2.37 -8.98
C GLY A 963 17.30 -2.14 -9.04
N ARG A 964 16.84 -0.99 -8.52
CA ARG A 964 15.44 -0.55 -8.61
C ARG A 964 15.36 0.96 -8.71
N ILE A 965 14.43 1.44 -9.53
CA ILE A 965 14.13 2.86 -9.70
C ILE A 965 12.73 3.09 -9.17
N ILE A 966 12.62 4.01 -8.22
CA ILE A 966 11.36 4.45 -7.63
C ILE A 966 11.12 5.87 -8.12
N ASP A 967 9.97 6.07 -8.73
CA ASP A 967 9.52 7.34 -9.26
C ASP A 967 8.24 7.71 -8.50
N ARG A 968 8.26 8.88 -7.85
CA ARG A 968 7.14 9.39 -7.06
C ARG A 968 5.90 9.53 -7.91
N ASP A 969 5.99 10.06 -9.13
CA ASP A 969 4.82 10.26 -9.96
C ASP A 969 4.25 8.93 -10.41
N LYS A 970 5.10 7.93 -10.70
CA LYS A 970 4.61 6.57 -10.97
C LYS A 970 3.97 5.94 -9.75
N LEU A 971 4.52 6.13 -8.55
CA LEU A 971 3.92 5.62 -7.31
C LEU A 971 2.63 6.37 -6.95
N VAL A 972 2.56 7.69 -7.10
CA VAL A 972 1.34 8.47 -6.97
C VAL A 972 0.35 8.02 -8.05
N ASN A 973 0.78 7.76 -9.27
CA ASN A 973 -0.08 7.18 -10.30
C ASN A 973 -0.39 5.70 -10.04
N GLN A 974 0.30 5.01 -9.14
CA GLN A 974 -0.03 3.64 -8.77
C GLN A 974 -0.93 3.57 -7.52
N PHE A 975 -0.81 4.54 -6.60
CA PHE A 975 -1.58 4.63 -5.35
C PHE A 975 -2.80 5.57 -5.49
N ALA A 976 -2.66 6.69 -6.20
CA ALA A 976 -3.70 7.66 -6.53
C ALA A 976 -4.31 7.44 -7.93
N ILE A 977 -3.60 6.81 -8.87
CA ILE A 977 -4.13 6.36 -10.19
C ILE A 977 -4.04 4.83 -10.33
N ASP A 978 -4.18 4.03 -9.26
CA ASP A 978 -4.96 2.80 -9.45
C ASP A 978 -6.38 3.33 -9.62
N PRO A 979 -6.81 3.66 -10.86
CA PRO A 979 -7.86 4.64 -11.09
C PRO A 979 -9.09 4.19 -10.32
N PHE A 980 -9.29 2.90 -10.18
CA PHE A 980 -10.50 2.25 -9.68
C PHE A 980 -10.66 2.15 -8.17
N ILE A 981 -9.59 2.25 -7.38
CA ILE A 981 -9.74 2.38 -5.92
C ILE A 981 -10.17 3.81 -5.61
N TYR A 982 -9.48 4.79 -6.18
CA TYR A 982 -9.81 6.21 -6.08
C TYR A 982 -11.20 6.51 -6.68
N ILE A 983 -11.43 6.16 -7.95
CA ILE A 983 -12.72 6.26 -8.68
C ILE A 983 -13.80 5.41 -7.98
N GLY A 984 -13.43 4.34 -7.28
CA GLY A 984 -14.37 3.48 -6.59
C GLY A 984 -15.04 4.18 -5.39
N TRP A 985 -14.21 4.52 -4.41
CA TRP A 985 -14.67 5.10 -3.15
C TRP A 985 -15.13 6.55 -3.29
N ASP A 986 -14.32 7.39 -3.94
CA ASP A 986 -14.61 8.81 -4.09
C ASP A 986 -15.93 9.04 -4.81
N LEU A 987 -16.20 8.29 -5.88
CA LEU A 987 -17.44 8.46 -6.64
C LEU A 987 -18.66 7.86 -5.95
N ASN A 988 -18.53 6.73 -5.24
CA ASN A 988 -19.64 6.23 -4.42
C ASN A 988 -20.01 7.25 -3.34
N LEU A 989 -19.01 7.81 -2.65
CA LEU A 989 -19.23 8.82 -1.62
C LEU A 989 -19.84 10.10 -2.20
N LYS A 990 -19.38 10.57 -3.36
CA LYS A 990 -19.99 11.71 -4.08
C LYS A 990 -21.41 11.41 -4.54
N PHE A 991 -21.70 10.19 -5.00
CA PHE A 991 -23.06 9.76 -5.37
C PHE A 991 -23.99 9.76 -4.17
N ILE A 992 -23.55 9.13 -3.08
CA ILE A 992 -24.24 9.13 -1.79
C ILE A 992 -24.50 10.57 -1.34
N PHE A 993 -23.52 11.45 -1.45
CA PHE A 993 -23.63 12.84 -1.08
C PHE A 993 -24.70 13.56 -1.91
N ILE A 994 -24.76 13.33 -3.22
CA ILE A 994 -25.83 13.85 -4.11
C ILE A 994 -27.20 13.28 -3.69
N GLY A 995 -27.27 12.00 -3.33
CA GLY A 995 -28.48 11.37 -2.82
C GLY A 995 -28.97 11.99 -1.52
N VAL A 996 -28.06 12.22 -0.57
CA VAL A 996 -28.33 12.92 0.70
C VAL A 996 -28.77 14.36 0.43
N LEU A 997 -28.09 15.09 -0.45
CA LEU A 997 -28.45 16.44 -0.89
C LEU A 997 -29.88 16.48 -1.45
N PHE A 998 -30.23 15.54 -2.33
CA PHE A 998 -31.58 15.42 -2.88
C PHE A 998 -32.61 15.19 -1.78
N LEU A 999 -32.30 14.32 -0.82
CA LEU A 999 -33.16 14.01 0.30
C LEU A 999 -33.30 15.20 1.27
N VAL A 1000 -32.26 16.03 1.44
CA VAL A 1000 -32.31 17.34 2.11
C VAL A 1000 -33.29 18.26 1.41
N MET A 1001 -33.15 18.40 0.08
CA MET A 1001 -34.01 19.29 -0.69
C MET A 1001 -35.48 18.89 -0.57
N VAL A 1002 -35.79 17.60 -0.76
CA VAL A 1002 -37.14 17.04 -0.59
C VAL A 1002 -37.64 17.29 0.84
N GLY A 1003 -36.79 17.06 1.84
CA GLY A 1003 -37.15 17.25 3.24
C GLY A 1003 -37.45 18.70 3.60
N LEU A 1004 -36.60 19.64 3.18
CA LEU A 1004 -36.84 21.07 3.42
C LEU A 1004 -38.08 21.57 2.68
N LEU A 1005 -38.33 21.11 1.45
CA LEU A 1005 -39.52 21.50 0.67
C LEU A 1005 -40.82 20.99 1.30
N THR A 1006 -40.86 19.74 1.76
CA THR A 1006 -42.04 19.20 2.48
C THR A 1006 -42.32 19.99 3.75
N PHE A 1007 -41.28 20.26 4.54
CA PHE A 1007 -41.41 21.05 5.75
C PHE A 1007 -41.88 22.46 5.47
N ALA A 1008 -41.29 23.13 4.49
CA ALA A 1008 -41.66 24.48 4.09
C ALA A 1008 -43.14 24.57 3.70
N TYR A 1009 -43.65 23.59 2.97
CA TYR A 1009 -45.06 23.52 2.59
C TYR A 1009 -45.98 23.44 3.82
N VAL A 1010 -45.63 22.59 4.79
CA VAL A 1010 -46.43 22.36 6.02
C VAL A 1010 -46.41 23.59 6.93
N ILE A 1011 -45.21 24.15 7.11
CA ILE A 1011 -44.94 25.43 7.78
C ILE A 1011 -45.84 26.51 7.17
N PHE A 1012 -45.75 26.71 5.86
CA PHE A 1012 -46.50 27.76 5.17
C PHE A 1012 -48.00 27.62 5.37
N LYS A 1013 -48.54 26.39 5.29
CA LYS A 1013 -49.96 26.13 5.47
C LYS A 1013 -50.44 26.40 6.90
N ASN A 1014 -49.68 25.97 7.90
CA ASN A 1014 -49.98 26.29 9.31
C ASN A 1014 -49.87 27.80 9.56
N TYR A 1015 -48.97 28.47 8.85
CA TYR A 1015 -48.79 29.92 8.93
C TYR A 1015 -49.91 30.71 8.29
N LEU A 1016 -50.60 30.23 7.25
CA LEU A 1016 -51.75 30.96 6.70
C LEU A 1016 -52.82 31.26 7.77
N TYR A 1017 -53.01 30.34 8.72
CA TYR A 1017 -53.92 30.55 9.86
C TYR A 1017 -53.36 31.58 10.86
N GLN A 1018 -52.09 31.45 11.25
CA GLN A 1018 -51.44 32.38 12.18
C GLN A 1018 -51.34 33.79 11.59
N MET A 1019 -51.04 33.90 10.29
CA MET A 1019 -51.04 35.13 9.51
C MET A 1019 -52.43 35.78 9.55
N ALA A 1020 -53.50 35.02 9.31
CA ALA A 1020 -54.85 35.55 9.34
C ALA A 1020 -55.21 36.13 10.72
N VAL A 1021 -54.79 35.48 11.82
CA VAL A 1021 -54.99 35.97 13.18
C VAL A 1021 -54.14 37.20 13.47
N LEU A 1022 -52.85 37.20 13.14
CA LEU A 1022 -51.93 38.32 13.38
C LEU A 1022 -52.34 39.58 12.58
N LEU A 1023 -52.80 39.40 11.34
CA LEU A 1023 -53.34 40.47 10.52
C LEU A 1023 -54.67 41.00 11.08
N ALA A 1024 -55.55 40.10 11.57
CA ALA A 1024 -56.78 40.51 12.26
C ALA A 1024 -56.51 41.27 13.56
N LEU A 1025 -55.40 40.99 14.23
CA LEU A 1025 -54.90 41.71 15.41
C LEU A 1025 -54.16 43.02 15.07
N GLY A 1026 -54.04 43.38 13.79
CA GLY A 1026 -53.48 44.66 13.34
C GLY A 1026 -51.99 44.65 12.96
N CYS A 1027 -51.35 43.49 12.86
CA CYS A 1027 -49.99 43.41 12.32
C CYS A 1027 -49.97 43.73 10.82
N SER A 1028 -48.89 44.34 10.32
CA SER A 1028 -48.71 44.52 8.88
C SER A 1028 -48.27 43.24 8.18
N VAL A 1029 -48.63 43.09 6.90
CA VAL A 1029 -48.21 41.96 6.04
C VAL A 1029 -46.68 41.77 6.05
N ARG A 1030 -45.91 42.87 6.08
CA ARG A 1030 -44.45 42.84 6.13
C ARG A 1030 -43.92 42.33 7.48
N GLN A 1031 -44.52 42.76 8.60
CA GLN A 1031 -44.13 42.27 9.93
C GLN A 1031 -44.41 40.77 10.07
N VAL A 1032 -45.55 40.32 9.56
CA VAL A 1032 -45.97 38.92 9.58
C VAL A 1032 -45.04 38.07 8.71
N ALA A 1033 -44.75 38.47 7.47
CA ALA A 1033 -43.78 37.78 6.61
C ALA A 1033 -42.37 37.74 7.24
N SER A 1034 -41.94 38.85 7.87
CA SER A 1034 -40.62 38.93 8.52
C SER A 1034 -40.47 37.96 9.69
N ILE A 1035 -41.54 37.69 10.47
CA ILE A 1035 -41.50 36.73 11.57
C ILE A 1035 -41.15 35.34 11.04
N PHE A 1036 -41.76 34.90 9.94
CA PHE A 1036 -41.54 33.55 9.40
C PHE A 1036 -40.21 33.40 8.69
N ILE A 1037 -39.80 34.42 7.92
CA ILE A 1037 -38.49 34.44 7.28
C ILE A 1037 -37.40 34.35 8.35
N LEU A 1038 -37.52 35.11 9.45
CA LEU A 1038 -36.61 35.00 10.59
C LEU A 1038 -36.66 33.61 11.21
N GLN A 1039 -37.85 33.01 11.36
CA GLN A 1039 -37.97 31.69 11.95
C GLN A 1039 -37.24 30.61 11.16
N ILE A 1040 -37.53 30.51 9.86
CA ILE A 1040 -36.94 29.50 8.98
C ILE A 1040 -35.43 29.73 8.86
N SER A 1041 -35.00 31.00 8.74
CA SER A 1041 -33.58 31.34 8.59
C SER A 1041 -32.79 30.99 9.86
N VAL A 1042 -33.27 31.36 11.05
CA VAL A 1042 -32.57 31.07 12.31
C VAL A 1042 -32.52 29.57 12.59
N LEU A 1043 -33.63 28.84 12.40
CA LEU A 1043 -33.65 27.38 12.59
C LEU A 1043 -32.69 26.69 11.63
N SER A 1044 -32.59 27.19 10.40
CA SER A 1044 -31.72 26.58 9.39
C SER A 1044 -30.25 26.86 9.67
N VAL A 1045 -29.91 28.09 10.08
CA VAL A 1045 -28.56 28.44 10.52
C VAL A 1045 -28.13 27.60 11.71
N ILE A 1046 -29.00 27.46 12.73
CA ILE A 1046 -28.71 26.61 13.90
C ILE A 1046 -28.52 25.15 13.47
N GLY A 1047 -29.39 24.63 12.60
CA GLY A 1047 -29.32 23.25 12.13
C GLY A 1047 -28.05 22.95 11.33
N VAL A 1048 -27.70 23.82 10.39
CA VAL A 1048 -26.48 23.70 9.59
C VAL A 1048 -25.23 23.85 10.45
N PHE A 1049 -25.21 24.81 11.38
CA PHE A 1049 -24.07 25.02 12.27
C PHE A 1049 -23.81 23.81 13.18
N ILE A 1050 -24.86 23.37 13.90
CA ILE A 1050 -24.74 22.23 14.82
C ILE A 1050 -24.41 20.95 14.05
N GLY A 1051 -25.04 20.71 12.90
CA GLY A 1051 -24.75 19.53 12.10
C GLY A 1051 -23.36 19.54 11.49
N THR A 1052 -22.86 20.69 11.04
CA THR A 1052 -21.47 20.83 10.59
C THR A 1052 -20.49 20.54 11.73
N TRP A 1053 -20.75 21.09 12.92
CA TRP A 1053 -19.94 20.81 14.10
C TRP A 1053 -19.88 19.31 14.38
N ILE A 1054 -21.02 18.65 14.50
CA ILE A 1054 -21.09 17.22 14.81
C ILE A 1054 -20.41 16.40 13.71
N GLY A 1055 -20.74 16.67 12.44
CA GLY A 1055 -20.15 15.98 11.30
C GLY A 1055 -18.63 16.11 11.27
N TYR A 1056 -18.10 17.32 11.51
CA TYR A 1056 -16.65 17.57 11.52
C TYR A 1056 -15.93 16.79 12.61
N TYR A 1057 -16.40 16.89 13.86
CA TYR A 1057 -15.74 16.18 14.98
C TYR A 1057 -15.91 14.68 14.90
N MET A 1058 -17.09 14.21 14.45
CA MET A 1058 -17.34 12.80 14.19
C MET A 1058 -16.36 12.27 13.13
N SER A 1059 -16.17 13.01 12.04
CA SER A 1059 -15.21 12.67 10.98
C SER A 1059 -13.77 12.61 11.51
N LYS A 1060 -13.32 13.68 12.17
CA LYS A 1060 -11.97 13.79 12.71
C LYS A 1060 -11.62 12.67 13.68
N THR A 1061 -12.59 12.22 14.48
CA THR A 1061 -12.34 11.22 15.54
C THR A 1061 -12.44 9.79 15.01
N ILE A 1062 -13.31 9.54 14.02
CA ILE A 1062 -13.62 8.17 13.57
C ILE A 1062 -12.73 7.77 12.40
N ILE A 1063 -12.63 8.62 11.36
CA ILE A 1063 -12.06 8.23 10.07
C ILE A 1063 -10.66 7.62 10.19
N PRO A 1064 -9.73 8.19 11.00
CA PRO A 1064 -8.36 7.68 11.00
C PRO A 1064 -8.21 6.20 11.36
N TYR A 1065 -9.15 5.67 12.15
CA TYR A 1065 -9.15 4.28 12.62
C TYR A 1065 -9.77 3.29 11.62
N PHE A 1066 -10.42 3.76 10.54
CA PHE A 1066 -11.05 2.93 9.52
C PHE A 1066 -10.30 2.92 8.19
N VAL A 1067 -9.13 3.56 8.12
CA VAL A 1067 -8.26 3.49 6.95
C VAL A 1067 -7.21 2.41 7.18
N PHE A 1068 -7.23 1.40 6.32
CA PHE A 1068 -6.31 0.26 6.35
C PHE A 1068 -5.50 0.20 5.05
N ASP A 1069 -4.27 -0.31 5.14
CA ASP A 1069 -3.43 -0.60 3.98
C ASP A 1069 -3.91 -1.87 3.24
N ASN A 1070 -3.24 -2.21 2.14
CA ASN A 1070 -3.53 -3.41 1.32
C ASN A 1070 -3.34 -4.74 2.07
N LEU A 1071 -2.77 -4.72 3.27
CA LEU A 1071 -2.53 -5.89 4.12
C LEU A 1071 -3.49 -5.96 5.32
N GLY A 1072 -4.42 -4.99 5.44
CA GLY A 1072 -5.35 -4.89 6.56
C GLY A 1072 -4.72 -4.35 7.85
N ASN A 1073 -3.54 -3.76 7.77
CA ASN A 1073 -2.91 -3.03 8.88
C ASN A 1073 -3.30 -1.56 8.83
N HIS A 1074 -3.05 -0.83 9.92
CA HIS A 1074 -3.18 0.62 9.92
C HIS A 1074 -2.23 1.24 8.90
N VAL A 1075 -2.72 2.26 8.20
CA VAL A 1075 -1.94 2.97 7.19
C VAL A 1075 -0.74 3.67 7.82
N VAL A 1076 0.41 3.58 7.12
CA VAL A 1076 1.63 4.32 7.43
C VAL A 1076 1.93 5.30 6.29
N PRO A 1077 2.10 6.60 6.56
CA PRO A 1077 2.04 7.25 7.88
C PRO A 1077 0.59 7.37 8.37
N THR A 1078 0.40 7.66 9.66
CA THR A 1078 -0.94 7.81 10.26
C THR A 1078 -1.78 8.82 9.48
N THR A 1079 -3.07 8.49 9.34
CA THR A 1079 -3.96 9.26 8.49
C THR A 1079 -4.37 10.57 9.16
N MET A 1080 -4.14 11.68 8.45
CA MET A 1080 -4.58 12.99 8.90
C MET A 1080 -5.97 13.30 8.36
N PHE A 1081 -6.85 13.73 9.26
CA PHE A 1081 -8.18 14.18 8.86
C PHE A 1081 -8.06 15.39 7.91
N SER A 1082 -8.62 15.23 6.71
CA SER A 1082 -8.69 16.26 5.69
C SER A 1082 -10.14 16.44 5.24
N MET A 1083 -10.51 17.70 4.96
CA MET A 1083 -11.88 18.08 4.66
C MET A 1083 -11.95 18.81 3.33
N ASP A 1084 -12.78 18.31 2.40
CA ASP A 1084 -13.06 19.02 1.16
C ASP A 1084 -14.15 20.08 1.38
N TRP A 1085 -13.69 21.30 1.66
CA TRP A 1085 -14.57 22.45 1.83
C TRP A 1085 -15.33 22.84 0.56
N SER A 1086 -14.89 22.41 -0.63
CA SER A 1086 -15.60 22.69 -1.88
C SER A 1086 -16.92 21.94 -1.95
N LEU A 1087 -16.92 20.64 -1.62
CA LEU A 1087 -18.13 19.81 -1.53
C LEU A 1087 -19.09 20.34 -0.46
N VAL A 1088 -18.57 20.70 0.71
CA VAL A 1088 -19.38 21.32 1.77
C VAL A 1088 -19.97 22.66 1.32
N GLY A 1089 -19.20 23.45 0.57
CA GLY A 1089 -19.67 24.69 -0.04
C GLY A 1089 -20.86 24.46 -0.98
N ILE A 1090 -20.82 23.41 -1.82
CA ILE A 1090 -21.93 23.02 -2.70
C ILE A 1090 -23.19 22.66 -1.89
N LEU A 1091 -23.03 21.90 -0.79
CA LEU A 1091 -24.14 21.60 0.14
C LEU A 1091 -24.76 22.88 0.70
N TYR A 1092 -23.94 23.82 1.18
CA TYR A 1092 -24.44 25.07 1.73
C TYR A 1092 -25.13 25.94 0.69
N CYS A 1093 -24.59 26.01 -0.54
CA CYS A 1093 -25.23 26.68 -1.65
C CYS A 1093 -26.59 26.07 -1.99
N ALA A 1094 -26.71 24.74 -1.99
CA ALA A 1094 -27.98 24.04 -2.23
C ALA A 1094 -29.00 24.31 -1.12
N ILE A 1095 -28.59 24.22 0.15
CA ILE A 1095 -29.45 24.54 1.31
C ILE A 1095 -29.90 26.00 1.24
N LEU A 1096 -28.98 26.92 0.97
CA LEU A 1096 -29.26 28.35 0.86
C LEU A 1096 -30.22 28.65 -0.30
N LEU A 1097 -30.04 28.01 -1.45
CA LEU A 1097 -30.94 28.11 -2.59
C LEU A 1097 -32.36 27.65 -2.22
N VAL A 1098 -32.48 26.51 -1.55
CA VAL A 1098 -33.79 26.03 -1.06
C VAL A 1098 -34.40 27.00 -0.06
N LEU A 1099 -33.60 27.55 0.86
CA LEU A 1099 -34.08 28.57 1.82
C LEU A 1099 -34.55 29.85 1.13
N ILE A 1100 -33.87 30.29 0.08
CA ILE A 1100 -34.32 31.42 -0.75
C ILE A 1100 -35.66 31.11 -1.39
N ILE A 1101 -35.82 29.93 -2.01
CA ILE A 1101 -37.09 29.51 -2.63
C ILE A 1101 -38.21 29.52 -1.58
N ILE A 1102 -37.96 28.95 -0.40
CA ILE A 1102 -38.93 28.89 0.69
C ILE A 1102 -39.32 30.30 1.13
N ASN A 1103 -38.34 31.15 1.45
CA ASN A 1103 -38.58 32.52 1.88
C ASN A 1103 -39.31 33.35 0.81
N PHE A 1104 -39.00 33.15 -0.46
CA PHE A 1104 -39.67 33.78 -1.59
C PHE A 1104 -41.13 33.35 -1.72
N VAL A 1105 -41.43 32.05 -1.56
CA VAL A 1105 -42.80 31.52 -1.54
C VAL A 1105 -43.59 32.10 -0.37
N VAL A 1106 -43.00 32.16 0.83
CA VAL A 1106 -43.65 32.79 2.01
C VAL A 1106 -43.93 34.27 1.75
N PHE A 1107 -42.97 34.99 1.17
CA PHE A 1107 -43.11 36.41 0.85
C PHE A 1107 -44.25 36.66 -0.15
N ILE A 1108 -44.34 35.90 -1.24
CA ILE A 1108 -45.44 35.99 -2.21
C ILE A 1108 -46.77 35.63 -1.56
N GLY A 1109 -46.80 34.52 -0.81
CA GLY A 1109 -48.00 34.05 -0.15
C GLY A 1109 -48.60 35.07 0.81
N SER A 1110 -47.75 35.86 1.49
CA SER A 1110 -48.18 36.93 2.38
C SER A 1110 -48.91 38.08 1.66
N ARG A 1111 -48.69 38.25 0.34
CA ARG A 1111 -49.32 39.32 -0.46
C ARG A 1111 -50.67 38.94 -1.07
N ILE A 1112 -51.05 37.66 -1.06
CA ILE A 1112 -52.32 37.18 -1.62
C ILE A 1112 -53.46 37.57 -0.68
N ASN A 1113 -54.59 38.05 -1.21
CA ASN A 1113 -55.67 38.67 -0.43
C ASN A 1113 -56.35 37.66 0.52
N ILE A 1114 -56.06 37.77 1.82
CA ILE A 1114 -56.40 36.81 2.90
C ILE A 1114 -57.90 36.74 3.24
N GLN A 1115 -58.70 37.69 2.76
CA GLN A 1115 -60.16 37.69 2.95
C GLN A 1115 -60.86 36.47 2.33
N SER A 1116 -60.30 35.84 1.29
CA SER A 1116 -60.89 34.66 0.66
C SER A 1116 -60.75 33.38 1.52
N HIS A 1117 -59.70 33.27 2.34
CA HIS A 1117 -59.44 32.07 3.13
C HIS A 1117 -60.16 32.03 4.48
N LEU A 1118 -60.46 33.19 5.09
CA LEU A 1118 -61.27 33.28 6.31
C LEU A 1118 -62.73 32.85 6.08
N ARG A 1119 -63.25 32.91 4.84
CA ARG A 1119 -64.62 32.52 4.49
C ARG A 1119 -64.85 31.02 4.27
N ILE A 1120 -63.78 30.22 4.12
CA ILE A 1120 -63.87 28.81 3.67
C ILE A 1120 -63.97 27.80 4.85
N ARG A 1121 -63.75 28.23 6.09
CA ARG A 1121 -63.79 27.35 7.28
C ARG A 1121 -64.78 27.78 8.38
N GLY A 1122 -65.54 28.84 8.16
CA GLY A 1122 -66.67 29.22 9.02
C GLY A 1122 -67.83 28.24 8.89
#